data_AF-A0A536PLF2-F1
#
_entry.id   AF-A0A536PLF2-F1
#
_cell.length_a   1.000
_cell.length_b   1.000
_cell.length_c   1.000
_cell.angle_alpha   90.00
_cell.angle_beta   90.00
_cell.angle_gamma   90.00
#
_symmetry.space_group_name_H-M   'P 1'
#
loop_
_entity.id
_entity.type
_entity.pdbx_description
1 polymer ?
#
loop_
_entity_poly.entity_id
_entity_poly.type
_entity_poly.pdbx_seq_one_letter_code
_entity_poly.pdbx_strand_id
1 'polypeptide(L)'
;MAERSEWIFTRTEAVAPEGMITADPRAAEAGVELLREGGNALDAALATAFALGVTSPVGSGLGGIAGLVVSRDGDASSFDGSTLAPIAARPDMFELAAGDARTGMYGWPAVKGDVNIEGPLSVSVPGAVAAYQLAHRRFGKLPWRRLFEPAIRLAADGLVSDWYGTLLFGAYAARLHRNAEAKRVYYRAGGAPYRPQTGFEAPELIRQPELARSLELVAERGAEVLYRGELAAAIVDDVRNAGGILARDDLATYRARELPPIVVDYRGHRVLTLPGLTGGPTVARALELLARVDLGSCPQLSAGSLHEIALALRAAFTERLSSLADSPNTTQVCAVDRDRMLVSLTATLGGGFGSGFMPKGTGLLLTNGLYWFDPRPGRPNSIAPGKRVLWAGAPSVVLRGGHPFLALGAPGGRRIMSAVVQTLVNVIDYRDGPQEATSRPRIHDEGERLQVDSRVPIAVRGELARLGHDIEAKIEDVLPPETPYARFRGLFLSARPNDLHIAPTTDLPRVWAGMMELGMPGGVASMVAIADGAASLYLSTGGAVIGGHAHENVRAAVRRFLVTLERSLEVFAVATTFAPPTAGKVSFTVRSYEADLAAEAPESDLAAGGHRLSAAFLGGHDVLTELRLVAQGTSKRS
;
A
#
# COMPACT_ATOMS: atom_id res chain seq x y z
N MET A 1 -14.51 -35.37 10.40
CA MET A 1 -13.52 -34.27 10.42
C MET A 1 -13.85 -33.38 9.24
N ALA A 2 -14.05 -32.09 9.46
CA ALA A 2 -14.29 -31.16 8.34
C ALA A 2 -12.91 -30.78 7.76
N GLU A 3 -12.59 -31.29 6.58
CA GLU A 3 -11.41 -30.87 5.83
C GLU A 3 -11.75 -29.57 5.09
N ARG A 4 -10.91 -28.55 5.27
CA ARG A 4 -11.05 -27.24 4.62
C ARG A 4 -9.92 -27.08 3.61
N SER A 5 -10.25 -26.62 2.41
CA SER A 5 -9.24 -26.23 1.43
C SER A 5 -8.56 -24.92 1.88
N GLU A 6 -7.23 -24.93 1.91
CA GLU A 6 -6.39 -23.77 2.19
C GLU A 6 -5.58 -23.42 0.93
N TRP A 7 -5.51 -22.14 0.59
CA TRP A 7 -4.63 -21.65 -0.47
C TRP A 7 -3.24 -21.43 0.12
N ILE A 8 -2.32 -22.35 -0.15
CA ILE A 8 -0.91 -22.22 0.24
C ILE A 8 -0.16 -21.57 -0.92
N PHE A 9 0.10 -20.27 -0.82
CA PHE A 9 0.93 -19.56 -1.79
C PHE A 9 2.41 -19.78 -1.45
N THR A 10 3.11 -20.51 -2.32
CA THR A 10 4.57 -20.65 -2.26
C THR A 10 5.22 -19.86 -3.39
N ARG A 11 6.47 -19.45 -3.18
CA ARG A 11 7.31 -18.84 -4.20
C ARG A 11 8.56 -19.66 -4.35
N THR A 12 8.99 -19.85 -5.59
CA THR A 12 10.26 -20.49 -5.88
C THR A 12 11.37 -19.45 -5.82
N GLU A 13 12.45 -19.75 -5.11
CA GLU A 13 13.64 -18.92 -5.09
C GLU A 13 14.27 -18.85 -6.49
N ALA A 14 14.52 -17.63 -6.98
CA ALA A 14 15.26 -17.42 -8.21
C ALA A 14 16.77 -17.52 -7.93
N VAL A 15 17.50 -18.21 -8.81
CA VAL A 15 18.96 -18.37 -8.73
C VAL A 15 19.59 -17.92 -10.04
N ALA A 16 20.62 -17.09 -9.97
CA ALA A 16 21.32 -16.56 -11.14
C ALA A 16 22.83 -16.44 -10.88
N PRO A 17 23.70 -16.87 -11.82
CA PRO A 17 25.16 -16.88 -11.60
C PRO A 17 25.85 -15.53 -11.88
N GLU A 18 25.27 -14.66 -12.70
CA GLU A 18 25.93 -13.43 -13.18
C GLU A 18 25.32 -12.12 -12.66
N GLY A 19 24.13 -12.18 -12.06
CA GLY A 19 23.45 -10.99 -11.57
C GLY A 19 21.97 -11.25 -11.35
N MET A 20 21.38 -10.46 -10.47
CA MET A 20 19.99 -10.63 -10.02
C MET A 20 19.40 -9.27 -9.70
N ILE A 21 18.13 -9.09 -10.08
CA ILE A 21 17.30 -7.95 -9.69
C ILE A 21 16.04 -8.47 -9.00
N THR A 22 15.69 -7.90 -7.85
CA THR A 22 14.43 -8.21 -7.15
C THR A 22 13.55 -6.96 -7.09
N ALA A 23 12.39 -7.02 -7.76
CA ALA A 23 11.38 -5.97 -7.84
C ALA A 23 10.06 -6.55 -8.42
N ASP A 24 9.09 -5.69 -8.71
CA ASP A 24 7.94 -6.04 -9.57
C ASP A 24 8.43 -6.65 -10.90
N PRO A 25 7.85 -7.76 -11.40
CA PRO A 25 8.40 -8.50 -12.54
C PRO A 25 8.62 -7.64 -13.79
N ARG A 26 7.67 -6.76 -14.13
CA ARG A 26 7.77 -5.93 -15.35
C ARG A 26 8.89 -4.89 -15.25
N ALA A 27 9.12 -4.37 -14.05
CA ALA A 27 10.21 -3.44 -13.81
C ALA A 27 11.56 -4.13 -13.59
N ALA A 28 11.56 -5.36 -13.07
CA ALA A 28 12.77 -6.18 -12.93
C ALA A 28 13.37 -6.50 -14.32
N GLU A 29 12.52 -6.77 -15.33
CA GLU A 29 12.97 -6.97 -16.72
C GLU A 29 13.78 -5.78 -17.27
N ALA A 30 13.43 -4.54 -16.92
CA ALA A 30 14.21 -3.37 -17.30
C ALA A 30 15.64 -3.38 -16.73
N GLY A 31 15.81 -3.86 -15.49
CA GLY A 31 17.12 -3.99 -14.86
C GLY A 31 17.91 -5.18 -15.44
N VAL A 32 17.23 -6.31 -15.68
CA VAL A 32 17.82 -7.49 -16.32
C VAL A 32 18.33 -7.17 -17.72
N GLU A 33 17.58 -6.38 -18.50
CA GLU A 33 18.02 -5.87 -19.80
C GLU A 33 19.38 -5.15 -19.70
N LEU A 34 19.55 -4.24 -18.73
CA LEU A 34 20.82 -3.53 -18.56
C LEU A 34 21.96 -4.40 -18.04
N LEU A 35 21.68 -5.38 -17.16
CA LEU A 35 22.70 -6.35 -16.75
C LEU A 35 23.22 -7.16 -17.95
N ARG A 36 22.32 -7.59 -18.85
CA ARG A 36 22.67 -8.32 -20.07
C ARG A 36 23.53 -7.49 -21.02
N GLU A 37 23.33 -6.17 -21.05
CA GLU A 37 24.13 -5.22 -21.84
C GLU A 37 25.47 -4.85 -21.19
N GLY A 38 25.80 -5.43 -20.03
CA GLY A 38 27.06 -5.20 -19.33
C GLY A 38 27.05 -4.01 -18.37
N GLY A 39 25.87 -3.45 -18.09
CA GLY A 39 25.67 -2.54 -16.96
C GLY A 39 25.92 -3.22 -15.61
N ASN A 40 26.13 -2.41 -14.58
CA ASN A 40 26.35 -2.91 -13.24
C ASN A 40 25.05 -2.94 -12.41
N ALA A 41 25.14 -3.41 -11.16
CA ALA A 41 24.00 -3.53 -10.27
C ALA A 41 23.30 -2.18 -10.03
N LEU A 42 24.05 -1.06 -10.03
CA LEU A 42 23.44 0.27 -9.89
C LEU A 42 22.68 0.68 -11.15
N ASP A 43 23.24 0.51 -12.34
CA ASP A 43 22.55 0.83 -13.60
C ASP A 43 21.22 0.07 -13.67
N ALA A 44 21.26 -1.22 -13.35
CA ALA A 44 20.09 -2.09 -13.34
C ALA A 44 19.06 -1.67 -12.28
N ALA A 45 19.49 -1.37 -11.05
CA ALA A 45 18.61 -0.89 -9.98
C ALA A 45 17.92 0.43 -10.36
N LEU A 46 18.63 1.36 -11.00
CA LEU A 46 18.09 2.65 -11.44
C LEU A 46 17.10 2.48 -12.59
N ALA A 47 17.39 1.65 -13.59
CA ALA A 47 16.43 1.36 -14.67
C ALA A 47 15.16 0.69 -14.15
N THR A 48 15.30 -0.25 -13.22
CA THR A 48 14.16 -0.85 -12.51
C THR A 48 13.38 0.18 -11.71
N ALA A 49 14.04 1.13 -11.03
CA ALA A 49 13.36 2.21 -10.31
C ALA A 49 12.59 3.17 -11.25
N PHE A 50 13.14 3.50 -12.43
CA PHE A 50 12.43 4.28 -13.44
C PHE A 50 11.23 3.52 -14.01
N ALA A 51 11.38 2.22 -14.30
CA ALA A 51 10.29 1.37 -14.77
C ALA A 51 9.18 1.22 -13.71
N LEU A 52 9.52 1.11 -12.42
CA LEU A 52 8.56 1.11 -11.31
C LEU A 52 7.74 2.40 -11.24
N GLY A 53 8.34 3.53 -11.60
CA GLY A 53 7.60 4.81 -11.73
C GLY A 53 6.49 4.76 -12.77
N VAL A 54 6.55 3.81 -13.72
CA VAL A 54 5.56 3.61 -14.78
C VAL A 54 4.59 2.47 -14.42
N THR A 55 5.12 1.33 -13.96
CA THR A 55 4.32 0.11 -13.72
C THR A 55 3.64 0.08 -12.35
N SER A 56 4.18 0.80 -11.37
CA SER A 56 3.66 0.86 -9.99
C SER A 56 3.57 2.31 -9.50
N PRO A 57 2.73 3.16 -10.13
CA PRO A 57 2.58 4.57 -9.78
C PRO A 57 2.01 4.80 -8.37
N VAL A 58 1.52 3.74 -7.72
CA VAL A 58 1.08 3.78 -6.31
C VAL A 58 2.27 3.94 -5.35
N GLY A 59 3.44 3.40 -5.67
CA GLY A 59 4.56 3.31 -4.73
C GLY A 59 5.59 4.43 -4.89
N SER A 60 6.06 4.66 -6.11
CA SER A 60 7.24 5.49 -6.39
C SER A 60 7.16 6.15 -7.77
N GLY A 61 8.00 7.17 -8.04
CA GLY A 61 8.11 7.82 -9.34
C GLY A 61 9.09 8.98 -9.33
N LEU A 62 9.23 9.69 -10.47
CA LEU A 62 10.14 10.84 -10.59
C LEU A 62 9.82 11.97 -9.60
N GLY A 63 8.54 12.13 -9.23
CA GLY A 63 8.08 13.10 -8.23
C GLY A 63 8.23 12.65 -6.77
N GLY A 64 8.91 11.53 -6.52
CA GLY A 64 9.11 10.95 -5.18
C GLY A 64 10.45 11.29 -4.52
N ILE A 65 10.76 10.54 -3.47
CA ILE A 65 12.05 10.53 -2.76
C ILE A 65 12.68 9.14 -2.84
N ALA A 66 13.99 9.05 -2.59
CA ALA A 66 14.68 7.76 -2.56
C ALA A 66 15.88 7.77 -1.60
N GLY A 67 16.27 6.57 -1.18
CA GLY A 67 17.48 6.28 -0.44
C GLY A 67 18.19 5.07 -1.05
N LEU A 68 19.52 5.11 -1.12
CA LEU A 68 20.33 4.04 -1.70
C LEU A 68 21.50 3.69 -0.78
N VAL A 69 21.85 2.41 -0.72
CA VAL A 69 23.14 1.94 -0.20
C VAL A 69 23.79 1.09 -1.28
N VAL A 70 25.03 1.44 -1.63
CA VAL A 70 25.83 0.77 -2.66
C VAL A 70 27.13 0.30 -2.03
N SER A 71 27.53 -0.94 -2.30
CA SER A 71 28.80 -1.51 -1.85
C SER A 71 29.47 -2.28 -2.98
N ARG A 72 30.77 -2.05 -3.21
CA ARG A 72 31.61 -2.77 -4.18
C ARG A 72 33.05 -2.80 -3.68
N ASP A 73 33.64 -4.00 -3.57
CA ASP A 73 35.07 -4.22 -3.29
C ASP A 73 35.65 -3.40 -2.12
N GLY A 74 34.91 -3.31 -1.01
CA GLY A 74 35.34 -2.55 0.19
C GLY A 74 35.07 -1.04 0.12
N ASP A 75 34.62 -0.51 -1.01
CA ASP A 75 34.06 0.84 -1.15
C ASP A 75 32.54 0.77 -0.95
N ALA A 76 32.00 1.62 -0.09
CA ALA A 76 30.56 1.70 0.14
C ALA A 76 30.12 3.13 0.40
N SER A 77 28.98 3.51 -0.17
CA SER A 77 28.40 4.83 -0.02
C SER A 77 26.88 4.74 0.06
N SER A 78 26.27 5.78 0.61
CA SER A 78 24.82 5.91 0.69
C SER A 78 24.35 7.25 0.16
N PHE A 79 23.17 7.27 -0.44
CA PHE A 79 22.62 8.44 -1.11
C PHE A 79 21.25 8.76 -0.55
N ASP A 80 21.10 9.94 0.04
CA ASP A 80 19.88 10.43 0.66
C ASP A 80 19.20 11.47 -0.23
N GLY A 81 18.08 11.06 -0.83
CA GLY A 81 17.15 11.87 -1.61
C GLY A 81 15.86 12.18 -0.86
N SER A 82 15.89 12.29 0.48
CA SER A 82 14.73 12.72 1.28
C SER A 82 14.26 14.12 0.91
N THR A 83 12.96 14.38 1.06
CA THR A 83 12.33 15.65 0.69
C THR A 83 12.61 16.75 1.73
N LEU A 84 12.39 17.99 1.31
CA LEU A 84 12.32 19.17 2.16
C LEU A 84 10.89 19.72 2.13
N ALA A 85 10.39 20.18 3.28
CA ALA A 85 9.22 21.05 3.29
C ALA A 85 9.52 22.32 2.46
N PRO A 86 8.55 22.84 1.70
CA PRO A 86 8.70 24.13 1.04
C PRO A 86 9.14 25.22 2.03
N ILE A 87 9.95 26.17 1.59
CA ILE A 87 10.42 27.31 2.41
C ILE A 87 9.24 28.13 2.93
N ALA A 88 8.12 28.16 2.19
CA ALA A 88 6.89 28.83 2.61
C ALA A 88 6.07 28.06 3.67
N ALA A 89 6.48 26.86 4.07
CA ALA A 89 5.78 26.07 5.08
C ALA A 89 5.84 26.76 6.46
N ARG A 90 4.74 26.73 7.22
CA ARG A 90 4.67 27.31 8.57
C ARG A 90 4.23 26.26 9.58
N PRO A 91 4.74 26.27 10.82
CA PRO A 91 4.33 25.34 11.88
C PRO A 91 2.81 25.30 12.15
N ASP A 92 2.10 26.39 11.85
CA ASP A 92 0.66 26.59 12.08
C ASP A 92 -0.19 26.56 10.80
N MET A 93 0.36 26.07 9.68
CA MET A 93 -0.33 26.14 8.38
C MET A 93 -1.52 25.18 8.22
N PHE A 94 -1.66 24.20 9.12
CA PHE A 94 -2.71 23.18 9.06
C PHE A 94 -3.73 23.37 10.19
N GLU A 95 -5.00 23.56 9.82
CA GLU A 95 -6.12 23.52 10.75
C GLU A 95 -6.40 22.06 11.14
N LEU A 96 -6.38 21.76 12.44
CA LEU A 96 -6.71 20.41 12.93
C LEU A 96 -8.22 20.17 12.84
N ALA A 97 -8.63 18.95 12.53
CA ALA A 97 -10.02 18.54 12.59
C ALA A 97 -10.51 18.49 14.05
N ALA A 98 -11.82 18.67 14.25
CA ALA A 98 -12.41 18.63 15.59
C ALA A 98 -12.39 17.21 16.19
N GLY A 99 -12.18 17.14 17.51
CA GLY A 99 -12.16 15.89 18.28
C GLY A 99 -10.80 15.18 18.27
N ASP A 100 -10.78 13.95 18.80
CA ASP A 100 -9.57 13.11 18.90
C ASP A 100 -9.30 12.29 17.61
N ALA A 101 -9.84 12.73 16.47
CA ALA A 101 -9.64 12.05 15.21
C ALA A 101 -8.15 12.03 14.84
N ARG A 102 -7.67 10.85 14.45
CA ARG A 102 -6.28 10.65 13.99
C ARG A 102 -6.34 10.16 12.55
N THR A 103 -5.68 10.86 11.63
CA THR A 103 -5.63 10.47 10.22
C THR A 103 -4.22 10.08 9.80
N GLY A 104 -4.14 9.21 8.79
CA GLY A 104 -2.88 8.61 8.36
C GLY A 104 -2.33 7.56 9.33
N MET A 105 -1.18 6.98 8.98
CA MET A 105 -0.61 5.83 9.70
C MET A 105 0.20 6.21 10.96
N TYR A 106 0.34 7.50 11.29
CA TYR A 106 1.21 7.96 12.39
C TYR A 106 0.48 8.34 13.66
N GLY A 107 -0.85 8.30 13.64
CA GLY A 107 -1.62 8.77 14.78
C GLY A 107 -1.40 10.26 15.05
N TRP A 108 -1.07 11.08 14.04
CA TRP A 108 -1.15 12.54 14.19
C TRP A 108 -2.61 12.95 14.36
N PRO A 109 -2.87 14.07 15.06
CA PRO A 109 -4.18 14.71 14.98
C PRO A 109 -4.54 14.94 13.51
N ALA A 110 -5.77 14.62 13.16
CA ALA A 110 -6.27 14.78 11.82
C ALA A 110 -6.21 16.26 11.39
N VAL A 111 -5.84 16.51 10.15
CA VAL A 111 -5.92 17.85 9.54
C VAL A 111 -7.24 17.95 8.77
N LYS A 112 -7.91 19.09 8.88
CA LYS A 112 -9.19 19.32 8.21
C LYS A 112 -9.09 19.09 6.71
N GLY A 113 -9.91 18.17 6.20
CA GLY A 113 -9.94 17.80 4.79
C GLY A 113 -8.70 17.05 4.28
N ASP A 114 -7.83 16.57 5.19
CA ASP A 114 -6.60 15.83 4.86
C ASP A 114 -5.68 16.57 3.87
N VAL A 115 -5.67 17.91 3.89
CA VAL A 115 -4.89 18.74 2.95
C VAL A 115 -3.37 18.62 3.13
N ASN A 116 -2.93 18.06 4.25
CA ASN A 116 -1.53 17.68 4.48
C ASN A 116 -1.17 16.32 3.83
N ILE A 117 -2.17 15.48 3.53
CA ILE A 117 -2.01 14.14 2.92
C ILE A 117 -2.33 14.18 1.42
N GLU A 118 -3.31 14.98 1.00
CA GLU A 118 -3.83 15.01 -0.36
C GLU A 118 -3.81 16.39 -0.99
N GLY A 119 -3.61 16.41 -2.31
CA GLY A 119 -3.66 17.63 -3.10
C GLY A 119 -2.39 18.48 -3.02
N PRO A 120 -2.41 19.68 -3.61
CA PRO A 120 -1.22 20.48 -3.88
C PRO A 120 -0.57 21.03 -2.61
N LEU A 121 -1.30 21.19 -1.51
CA LEU A 121 -0.75 21.65 -0.24
C LEU A 121 0.09 20.57 0.45
N SER A 122 -0.15 19.29 0.18
CA SER A 122 0.65 18.17 0.72
C SER A 122 2.02 18.00 0.06
N VAL A 123 2.26 18.69 -1.06
CA VAL A 123 3.45 18.52 -1.90
C VAL A 123 4.69 19.08 -1.23
N SER A 124 5.76 18.29 -1.27
CA SER A 124 7.11 18.67 -0.84
C SER A 124 8.11 18.48 -1.98
N VAL A 125 9.37 18.89 -1.79
CA VAL A 125 10.38 18.86 -2.86
C VAL A 125 10.75 17.41 -3.26
N PRO A 126 10.55 16.97 -4.53
CA PRO A 126 10.97 15.65 -4.97
C PRO A 126 12.49 15.45 -4.93
N GLY A 127 12.94 14.33 -4.40
CA GLY A 127 14.36 14.08 -4.14
C GLY A 127 14.97 12.85 -4.83
N ALA A 128 14.13 11.97 -5.40
CA ALA A 128 14.57 10.69 -5.96
C ALA A 128 15.57 10.87 -7.11
N VAL A 129 15.23 11.69 -8.11
CA VAL A 129 16.05 11.84 -9.34
C VAL A 129 17.42 12.44 -9.05
N ALA A 130 17.52 13.39 -8.11
CA ALA A 130 18.80 13.92 -7.66
C ALA A 130 19.68 12.84 -7.00
N ALA A 131 19.11 11.98 -6.15
CA ALA A 131 19.85 10.89 -5.51
C ALA A 131 20.29 9.83 -6.53
N TYR A 132 19.43 9.50 -7.50
CA TYR A 132 19.77 8.59 -8.59
C TYR A 132 20.91 9.11 -9.44
N GLN A 133 20.86 10.39 -9.84
CA GLN A 133 21.93 10.97 -10.64
C GLN A 133 23.24 11.11 -9.85
N LEU A 134 23.17 11.42 -8.55
CA LEU A 134 24.36 11.48 -7.69
C LEU A 134 25.01 10.10 -7.57
N ALA A 135 24.22 9.05 -7.34
CA ALA A 135 24.71 7.67 -7.30
C ALA A 135 25.31 7.22 -8.66
N HIS A 136 24.61 7.52 -9.76
CA HIS A 136 25.05 7.16 -11.11
C HIS A 136 26.37 7.83 -11.48
N ARG A 137 26.58 9.11 -11.14
CA ARG A 137 27.88 9.77 -11.35
C ARG A 137 29.03 9.09 -10.61
N ARG A 138 28.75 8.49 -9.44
CA ARG A 138 29.76 7.86 -8.58
C ARG A 138 30.06 6.41 -8.96
N PHE A 139 29.03 5.64 -9.29
CA PHE A 139 29.13 4.19 -9.48
C PHE A 139 28.53 3.67 -10.79
N GLY A 140 27.84 4.48 -11.57
CA GLY A 140 27.21 4.06 -12.84
C GLY A 140 28.23 3.64 -13.88
N LYS A 141 27.84 2.72 -14.78
CA LYS A 141 28.70 2.18 -15.83
C LYS A 141 28.15 2.46 -17.23
N LEU A 142 26.83 2.34 -17.41
CA LEU A 142 26.17 2.71 -18.66
C LEU A 142 25.88 4.21 -18.76
N PRO A 143 25.73 4.78 -19.99
CA PRO A 143 25.36 6.18 -20.16
C PRO A 143 24.01 6.49 -19.50
N TRP A 144 23.91 7.63 -18.80
CA TRP A 144 22.70 8.05 -18.07
C TRP A 144 21.40 7.89 -18.88
N ARG A 145 21.40 8.32 -20.15
CA ARG A 145 20.25 8.22 -21.06
C ARG A 145 19.73 6.78 -21.21
N ARG A 146 20.64 5.80 -21.27
CA ARG A 146 20.31 4.39 -21.51
C ARG A 146 19.40 3.82 -20.42
N LEU A 147 19.55 4.30 -19.18
CA LEU A 147 18.81 3.83 -18.00
C LEU A 147 17.29 4.10 -18.11
N PHE A 148 16.88 5.06 -18.96
CA PHE A 148 15.50 5.50 -19.09
C PHE A 148 14.74 4.77 -20.18
N GLU A 149 15.42 4.23 -21.18
CA GLU A 149 14.78 3.68 -22.38
C GLU A 149 13.72 2.61 -22.08
N PRO A 150 13.93 1.65 -21.15
CA PRO A 150 12.89 0.68 -20.83
C PRO A 150 11.63 1.35 -20.24
N ALA A 151 11.81 2.33 -19.35
CA ALA A 151 10.71 3.08 -18.74
C ALA A 151 9.99 3.95 -19.77
N ILE A 152 10.71 4.58 -20.70
CA ILE A 152 10.14 5.36 -21.80
C ILE A 152 9.26 4.46 -22.69
N ARG A 153 9.76 3.28 -23.09
CA ARG A 153 8.97 2.31 -23.86
C ARG A 153 7.71 1.87 -23.11
N LEU A 154 7.84 1.48 -21.84
CA LEU A 154 6.70 1.09 -21.01
C LEU A 154 5.64 2.20 -20.90
N ALA A 155 6.05 3.45 -20.77
CA ALA A 155 5.15 4.59 -20.66
C ALA A 155 4.47 4.92 -22.00
N ALA A 156 5.20 4.82 -23.12
CA ALA A 156 4.70 5.12 -24.46
C ALA A 156 3.78 4.03 -25.01
N ASP A 157 4.21 2.77 -24.97
CA ASP A 157 3.48 1.62 -25.53
C ASP A 157 2.21 1.33 -24.70
N GLY A 158 2.31 1.54 -23.39
CA GLY A 158 1.26 1.36 -22.41
C GLY A 158 1.29 -0.01 -21.75
N LEU A 159 0.64 -0.11 -20.60
CA LEU A 159 0.63 -1.31 -19.77
C LEU A 159 -0.80 -1.80 -19.49
N VAL A 160 -0.96 -3.12 -19.51
CA VAL A 160 -2.19 -3.78 -19.05
C VAL A 160 -2.17 -3.81 -17.53
N SER A 161 -3.13 -3.16 -16.87
CA SER A 161 -3.33 -3.34 -15.44
C SER A 161 -3.74 -4.78 -15.16
N ASP A 162 -3.11 -5.44 -14.18
CA ASP A 162 -3.61 -6.73 -13.71
C ASP A 162 -4.82 -6.53 -12.77
N TRP A 163 -5.39 -7.63 -12.29
CA TRP A 163 -6.56 -7.57 -11.40
C TRP A 163 -6.28 -6.78 -10.11
N TYR A 164 -5.04 -6.85 -9.60
CA TYR A 164 -4.64 -6.19 -8.37
C TYR A 164 -4.48 -4.69 -8.59
N GLY A 165 -3.79 -4.29 -9.66
CA GLY A 165 -3.68 -2.90 -10.09
C GLY A 165 -5.05 -2.27 -10.34
N THR A 166 -5.97 -2.99 -11.00
CA THR A 166 -7.34 -2.49 -11.24
C THR A 166 -8.09 -2.29 -9.93
N LEU A 167 -7.95 -3.21 -8.98
CA LEU A 167 -8.52 -3.09 -7.64
C LEU A 167 -7.94 -1.89 -6.88
N LEU A 168 -6.62 -1.67 -6.96
CA LEU A 168 -5.97 -0.49 -6.38
C LEU A 168 -6.50 0.81 -7.00
N PHE A 169 -6.57 0.92 -8.32
CA PHE A 169 -7.14 2.09 -8.98
C PHE A 169 -8.60 2.32 -8.58
N GLY A 170 -9.40 1.26 -8.43
CA GLY A 170 -10.76 1.36 -7.89
C GLY A 170 -10.78 1.88 -6.45
N ALA A 171 -9.91 1.36 -5.58
CA ALA A 171 -9.81 1.77 -4.19
C ALA A 171 -9.38 3.23 -4.01
N TYR A 172 -8.58 3.77 -4.93
CA TYR A 172 -8.08 5.15 -4.93
C TYR A 172 -8.87 6.11 -5.83
N ALA A 173 -9.96 5.66 -6.48
CA ALA A 173 -10.72 6.45 -7.45
C ALA A 173 -11.20 7.80 -6.88
N ALA A 174 -11.83 7.79 -5.70
CA ALA A 174 -12.32 9.02 -5.06
C ALA A 174 -11.20 10.07 -4.83
N ARG A 175 -9.97 9.60 -4.55
CA ARG A 175 -8.80 10.45 -4.35
C ARG A 175 -8.24 10.97 -5.67
N LEU A 176 -7.93 10.06 -6.60
CA LEU A 176 -7.31 10.43 -7.88
C LEU A 176 -8.25 11.21 -8.79
N HIS A 177 -9.57 11.06 -8.64
CA HIS A 177 -10.56 11.87 -9.36
C HIS A 177 -10.53 13.36 -9.01
N ARG A 178 -9.93 13.75 -7.87
CA ARG A 178 -9.80 15.15 -7.45
C ARG A 178 -8.80 15.93 -8.30
N ASN A 179 -7.85 15.24 -8.93
CA ASN A 179 -6.92 15.83 -9.90
C ASN A 179 -7.35 15.41 -11.32
N ALA A 180 -7.67 16.39 -12.16
CA ALA A 180 -8.19 16.14 -13.50
C ALA A 180 -7.22 15.35 -14.39
N GLU A 181 -5.91 15.57 -14.25
CA GLU A 181 -4.89 14.90 -15.05
C GLU A 181 -4.66 13.46 -14.60
N ALA A 182 -4.59 13.19 -13.30
CA ALA A 182 -4.53 11.84 -12.75
C ALA A 182 -5.78 11.04 -13.14
N LYS A 183 -6.96 11.65 -13.08
CA LYS A 183 -8.20 11.03 -13.58
C LYS A 183 -8.10 10.68 -15.06
N ARG A 184 -7.62 11.61 -15.88
CA ARG A 184 -7.48 11.43 -17.34
C ARG A 184 -6.50 10.32 -17.70
N VAL A 185 -5.41 10.17 -16.96
CA VAL A 185 -4.35 9.20 -17.24
C VAL A 185 -4.70 7.80 -16.72
N TYR A 186 -5.27 7.68 -15.53
CA TYR A 186 -5.46 6.38 -14.86
C TYR A 186 -6.88 5.80 -14.93
N TYR A 187 -7.84 6.53 -15.51
CA TYR A 187 -9.23 6.09 -15.59
C TYR A 187 -9.82 6.29 -16.98
N ARG A 188 -10.80 5.45 -17.30
CA ARG A 188 -11.61 5.55 -18.52
C ARG A 188 -12.46 6.81 -18.51
N ALA A 189 -12.96 7.18 -19.70
CA ALA A 189 -14.04 8.15 -19.80
C ALA A 189 -15.23 7.68 -18.94
N GLY A 190 -15.57 8.45 -17.90
CA GLY A 190 -16.56 8.08 -16.87
C GLY A 190 -15.99 7.80 -15.48
N GLY A 191 -14.67 7.62 -15.35
CA GLY A 191 -14.00 7.43 -14.05
C GLY A 191 -13.92 5.98 -13.55
N ALA A 192 -14.24 4.99 -14.40
CA ALA A 192 -13.97 3.59 -14.09
C ALA A 192 -12.48 3.27 -14.33
N PRO A 193 -11.85 2.39 -13.53
CA PRO A 193 -10.52 1.87 -13.82
C PRO A 193 -10.45 1.20 -15.21
N TYR A 194 -9.25 1.15 -15.78
CA TYR A 194 -9.01 0.38 -17.00
C TYR A 194 -9.28 -1.11 -16.79
N ARG A 195 -9.86 -1.74 -17.81
CA ARG A 195 -10.22 -3.16 -17.74
C ARG A 195 -8.96 -4.04 -17.78
N PRO A 196 -8.78 -4.94 -16.80
CA PRO A 196 -7.66 -5.88 -16.81
C PRO A 196 -7.87 -6.95 -17.88
N GLN A 197 -6.87 -7.80 -18.06
CA GLN A 197 -7.06 -9.02 -18.85
C GLN A 197 -8.20 -9.84 -18.23
N THR A 198 -9.28 -10.02 -18.98
CA THR A 198 -10.34 -10.97 -18.66
C THR A 198 -10.29 -12.11 -19.68
N GLY A 199 -10.84 -13.27 -19.33
CA GLY A 199 -10.94 -14.40 -20.29
C GLY A 199 -11.93 -14.16 -21.43
N PHE A 200 -12.64 -13.02 -21.42
CA PHE A 200 -13.78 -12.74 -22.30
C PHE A 200 -13.53 -11.55 -23.23
N GLU A 201 -12.73 -10.56 -22.82
CA GLU A 201 -12.46 -9.33 -23.58
C GLU A 201 -10.97 -8.96 -23.54
N ALA A 202 -10.43 -8.44 -24.66
CA ALA A 202 -9.02 -8.04 -24.77
C ALA A 202 -8.71 -6.86 -23.84
N PRO A 203 -7.64 -6.85 -23.03
CA PRO A 203 -7.39 -5.84 -22.00
C PRO A 203 -7.27 -4.42 -22.56
N GLU A 204 -7.52 -3.42 -21.71
CA GLU A 204 -7.23 -2.02 -22.06
C GLU A 204 -5.82 -1.62 -21.59
N LEU A 205 -5.20 -0.68 -22.29
CA LEU A 205 -3.84 -0.19 -22.00
C LEU A 205 -3.88 1.18 -21.32
N ILE A 206 -3.11 1.31 -20.24
CA ILE A 206 -2.79 2.59 -19.62
C ILE A 206 -1.56 3.16 -20.32
N ARG A 207 -1.74 4.22 -21.12
CA ARG A 207 -0.64 4.93 -21.79
C ARG A 207 -0.32 6.22 -21.05
N GLN A 208 0.97 6.52 -20.93
CA GLN A 208 1.48 7.66 -20.16
C GLN A 208 2.44 8.51 -21.02
N PRO A 209 1.97 9.10 -22.14
CA PRO A 209 2.86 9.79 -23.10
C PRO A 209 3.51 11.05 -22.52
N GLU A 210 2.87 11.74 -21.58
CA GLU A 210 3.48 12.87 -20.87
C GLU A 210 4.61 12.40 -19.93
N LEU A 211 4.42 11.26 -19.25
CA LEU A 211 5.48 10.66 -18.43
C LEU A 211 6.66 10.19 -19.29
N ALA A 212 6.39 9.59 -20.46
CA ALA A 212 7.43 9.21 -21.42
C ALA A 212 8.28 10.43 -21.82
N ARG A 213 7.64 11.55 -22.15
CA ARG A 213 8.33 12.81 -22.47
C ARG A 213 9.14 13.35 -21.29
N SER A 214 8.60 13.30 -20.08
CA SER A 214 9.32 13.72 -18.88
C SER A 214 10.54 12.84 -18.61
N LEU A 215 10.42 11.52 -18.83
CA LEU A 215 11.56 10.59 -18.76
C LEU A 215 12.62 10.90 -19.83
N GLU A 216 12.22 11.16 -21.07
CA GLU A 216 13.11 11.59 -22.16
C GLU A 216 13.87 12.88 -21.80
N LEU A 217 13.18 13.89 -21.28
CA LEU A 217 13.80 15.15 -20.87
C LEU A 217 14.86 14.95 -19.78
N VAL A 218 14.55 14.13 -18.77
CA VAL A 218 15.51 13.80 -17.70
C VAL A 218 16.67 12.94 -18.24
N ALA A 219 16.42 12.06 -19.20
CA ALA A 219 17.44 11.24 -19.85
C ALA A 219 18.42 12.09 -20.68
N GLU A 220 17.92 13.12 -21.36
CA GLU A 220 18.72 13.97 -22.27
C GLU A 220 19.44 15.11 -21.55
N ARG A 221 18.77 15.76 -20.60
CA ARG A 221 19.28 16.99 -19.95
C ARG A 221 19.65 16.79 -18.48
N GLY A 222 19.49 15.57 -17.96
CA GLY A 222 19.81 15.22 -16.58
C GLY A 222 18.76 15.70 -15.57
N ALA A 223 19.05 15.46 -14.28
CA ALA A 223 18.15 15.77 -13.19
C ALA A 223 17.78 17.27 -13.08
N GLU A 224 18.66 18.17 -13.55
CA GLU A 224 18.47 19.63 -13.47
C GLU A 224 17.17 20.11 -14.13
N VAL A 225 16.61 19.38 -15.11
CA VAL A 225 15.31 19.76 -15.69
C VAL A 225 14.18 19.74 -14.65
N LEU A 226 14.23 18.83 -13.68
CA LEU A 226 13.26 18.73 -12.59
C LEU A 226 13.44 19.84 -11.55
N TYR A 227 14.63 20.42 -11.44
CA TYR A 227 14.98 21.37 -10.37
C TYR A 227 15.08 22.83 -10.83
N ARG A 228 15.46 23.05 -12.08
CA ARG A 228 15.70 24.39 -12.67
C ARG A 228 15.19 24.55 -14.10
N GLY A 229 14.68 23.49 -14.73
CA GLY A 229 14.23 23.49 -16.12
C GLY A 229 12.72 23.57 -16.29
N GLU A 230 12.27 23.11 -17.45
CA GLU A 230 10.86 23.15 -17.87
C GLU A 230 9.93 22.29 -17.00
N LEU A 231 10.39 21.14 -16.48
CA LEU A 231 9.60 20.35 -15.53
C LEU A 231 9.47 21.08 -14.18
N ALA A 232 10.52 21.74 -13.71
CA ALA A 232 10.47 22.56 -12.49
C ALA A 232 9.41 23.67 -12.61
N ALA A 233 9.38 24.36 -13.75
CA ALA A 233 8.38 25.39 -14.03
C ALA A 233 6.96 24.80 -14.07
N ALA A 234 6.73 23.73 -14.85
CA ALA A 234 5.42 23.10 -14.97
C ALA A 234 4.87 22.59 -13.62
N ILE A 235 5.73 21.99 -12.79
CA ILE A 235 5.37 21.52 -11.45
C ILE A 235 4.97 22.69 -10.56
N VAL A 236 5.81 23.71 -10.44
CA VAL A 236 5.57 24.84 -9.54
C VAL A 236 4.35 25.64 -9.96
N ASP A 237 4.24 25.94 -11.26
CA ASP A 237 3.16 26.77 -11.78
C ASP A 237 1.79 26.09 -11.52
N ASP A 238 1.66 24.78 -11.77
CA ASP A 238 0.40 24.06 -11.54
C ASP A 238 0.09 23.82 -10.06
N VAL A 239 1.11 23.48 -9.25
CA VAL A 239 0.94 23.36 -7.79
C VAL A 239 0.48 24.68 -7.18
N ARG A 240 1.06 25.81 -7.60
CA ARG A 240 0.66 27.16 -7.13
C ARG A 240 -0.74 27.54 -7.59
N ASN A 241 -1.08 27.29 -8.85
CA ASN A 241 -2.42 27.54 -9.38
C ASN A 241 -3.50 26.74 -8.63
N ALA A 242 -3.15 25.56 -8.13
CA ALA A 242 -4.04 24.72 -7.34
C ALA A 242 -4.04 25.04 -5.83
N GLY A 243 -3.29 26.05 -5.38
CA GLY A 243 -3.26 26.51 -3.98
C GLY A 243 -2.17 25.87 -3.09
N GLY A 244 -1.20 25.19 -3.70
CA GLY A 244 -0.02 24.67 -3.00
C GLY A 244 1.03 25.74 -2.71
N ILE A 245 2.05 25.35 -1.93
CA ILE A 245 3.08 26.28 -1.43
C ILE A 245 4.51 25.99 -1.94
N LEU A 246 4.67 25.09 -2.91
CA LEU A 246 5.95 24.79 -3.54
C LEU A 246 6.37 25.95 -4.47
N ALA A 247 7.60 26.43 -4.35
CA ALA A 247 8.20 27.50 -5.16
C ALA A 247 9.36 26.98 -6.02
N ARG A 248 9.76 27.78 -7.01
CA ARG A 248 10.94 27.49 -7.85
C ARG A 248 12.22 27.44 -7.02
N ASP A 249 12.35 28.30 -6.02
CA ASP A 249 13.52 28.31 -5.12
C ASP A 249 13.62 27.03 -4.28
N ASP A 250 12.50 26.41 -3.92
CA ASP A 250 12.49 25.13 -3.20
C ASP A 250 13.15 24.03 -4.05
N LEU A 251 12.84 24.00 -5.35
CA LEU A 251 13.42 23.05 -6.30
C LEU A 251 14.88 23.41 -6.63
N ALA A 252 15.18 24.68 -6.89
CA ALA A 252 16.49 25.12 -7.36
C ALA A 252 17.60 25.00 -6.31
N THR A 253 17.25 25.12 -5.02
CA THR A 253 18.19 25.00 -3.89
C THR A 253 18.35 23.58 -3.37
N TYR A 254 17.46 22.66 -3.76
CA TYR A 254 17.50 21.27 -3.29
C TYR A 254 18.73 20.51 -3.77
N ARG A 255 19.32 19.72 -2.87
CA ARG A 255 20.40 18.78 -3.17
C ARG A 255 20.17 17.46 -2.44
N ALA A 256 20.38 16.36 -3.15
CA ALA A 256 20.60 15.05 -2.54
C ALA A 256 21.98 15.00 -1.87
N ARG A 257 22.17 14.09 -0.92
CA ARG A 257 23.42 13.98 -0.15
C ARG A 257 24.04 12.62 -0.33
N GLU A 258 25.34 12.58 -0.57
CA GLU A 258 26.16 11.38 -0.41
C GLU A 258 26.69 11.35 1.02
N LEU A 259 26.49 10.24 1.72
CA LEU A 259 26.86 10.07 3.12
C LEU A 259 27.51 8.69 3.31
N PRO A 260 28.49 8.54 4.21
CA PRO A 260 28.96 7.22 4.60
C PRO A 260 27.80 6.43 5.24
N PRO A 261 27.59 5.15 4.88
CA PRO A 261 26.54 4.35 5.49
C PRO A 261 26.84 4.09 6.98
N ILE A 262 25.79 3.90 7.78
CA ILE A 262 25.94 3.35 9.14
C ILE A 262 26.37 1.90 8.99
N VAL A 263 27.41 1.50 9.72
CA VAL A 263 27.91 0.12 9.75
C VAL A 263 27.65 -0.47 11.11
N VAL A 264 26.98 -1.63 11.16
CA VAL A 264 26.75 -2.41 12.39
C VAL A 264 27.31 -3.81 12.23
N ASP A 265 28.09 -4.25 13.21
CA ASP A 265 28.51 -5.65 13.32
C ASP A 265 27.42 -6.46 14.03
N TYR A 266 26.88 -7.45 13.32
CA TYR A 266 25.85 -8.36 13.81
C TYR A 266 26.26 -9.81 13.53
N ARG A 267 26.70 -10.52 14.57
CA ARG A 267 27.12 -11.94 14.53
C ARG A 267 28.10 -12.26 13.39
N GLY A 268 29.17 -11.46 13.28
CA GLY A 268 30.21 -11.64 12.25
C GLY A 268 29.83 -11.15 10.85
N HIS A 269 28.67 -10.49 10.70
CA HIS A 269 28.25 -9.83 9.48
C HIS A 269 28.27 -8.32 9.68
N ARG A 270 28.70 -7.57 8.66
CA ARG A 270 28.64 -6.10 8.64
C ARG A 270 27.40 -5.68 7.88
N VAL A 271 26.46 -5.05 8.56
CA VAL A 271 25.23 -4.50 7.99
C VAL A 271 25.44 -3.02 7.74
N LEU A 272 25.29 -2.59 6.49
CA LEU A 272 25.43 -1.22 6.03
C LEU A 272 24.04 -0.66 5.71
N THR A 273 23.64 0.45 6.34
CA THR A 273 22.31 1.05 6.15
C THR A 273 22.36 2.58 6.05
N LEU A 274 21.28 3.18 5.56
CA LEU A 274 21.21 4.62 5.27
C LEU A 274 21.26 5.47 6.57
N PRO A 275 22.10 6.51 6.66
CA PRO A 275 22.18 7.36 7.86
C PRO A 275 21.09 8.46 7.87
N GLY A 276 21.15 9.34 8.88
CA GLY A 276 20.36 10.57 8.92
C GLY A 276 18.91 10.37 9.37
N LEU A 277 18.00 11.19 8.84
CA LEU A 277 16.57 11.16 9.17
C LEU A 277 15.85 10.06 8.35
N THR A 278 16.29 8.81 8.52
CA THR A 278 15.83 7.66 7.73
C THR A 278 15.51 6.47 8.63
N GLY A 279 15.13 5.31 8.08
CA GLY A 279 14.88 4.09 8.85
C GLY A 279 16.17 3.37 9.29
N GLY A 280 17.31 3.67 8.67
CA GLY A 280 18.57 2.97 8.93
C GLY A 280 19.11 3.09 10.35
N PRO A 281 19.10 4.27 11.03
CA PRO A 281 19.51 4.35 12.44
C PRO A 281 18.69 3.43 13.37
N THR A 282 17.39 3.28 13.10
CA THR A 282 16.51 2.38 13.88
C THR A 282 16.88 0.91 13.66
N VAL A 283 17.16 0.53 12.41
CA VAL A 283 17.63 -0.84 12.08
C VAL A 283 18.96 -1.11 12.77
N ALA A 284 19.91 -0.18 12.65
CA ALA A 284 21.22 -0.28 13.28
C ALA A 284 21.10 -0.49 14.79
N ARG A 285 20.28 0.35 15.45
CA ARG A 285 20.06 0.28 16.88
C ARG A 285 19.42 -1.03 17.34
N ALA A 286 18.41 -1.51 16.63
CA ALA A 286 17.76 -2.79 16.94
C ALA A 286 18.76 -3.96 16.84
N LEU A 287 19.62 -3.97 15.82
CA LEU A 287 20.65 -5.00 15.66
C LEU A 287 21.73 -4.93 16.75
N GLU A 288 22.17 -3.74 17.16
CA GLU A 288 23.10 -3.57 18.28
C GLU A 288 22.56 -4.14 19.60
N LEU A 289 21.25 -3.99 19.84
CA LEU A 289 20.58 -4.56 21.01
C LEU A 289 20.50 -6.09 20.89
N LEU A 290 20.05 -6.59 19.73
CA LEU A 290 19.94 -8.04 19.49
C LEU A 290 21.29 -8.76 19.48
N ALA A 291 22.38 -8.09 19.14
CA ALA A 291 23.74 -8.66 19.18
C ALA A 291 24.15 -9.09 20.60
N ARG A 292 23.48 -8.59 21.64
CA ARG A 292 23.73 -8.90 23.05
C ARG A 292 22.86 -10.03 23.59
N VAL A 293 21.91 -10.50 22.79
CA VAL A 293 20.93 -11.53 23.15
C VAL A 293 21.31 -12.85 22.50
N ASP A 294 21.13 -13.96 23.21
CA ASP A 294 21.32 -15.31 22.66
C ASP A 294 20.04 -15.82 21.98
N LEU A 295 19.71 -15.23 20.83
CA LEU A 295 18.58 -15.69 20.00
C LEU A 295 18.75 -17.11 19.49
N GLY A 296 19.98 -17.60 19.33
CA GLY A 296 20.25 -18.95 18.82
C GLY A 296 19.81 -20.07 19.77
N SER A 297 19.68 -19.77 21.07
CA SER A 297 19.13 -20.70 22.06
C SER A 297 17.59 -20.80 22.02
N CYS A 298 16.91 -19.80 21.43
CA CYS A 298 15.47 -19.78 21.29
C CYS A 298 15.06 -20.48 19.98
N PRO A 299 14.06 -21.37 19.99
CA PRO A 299 13.49 -21.87 18.74
C PRO A 299 12.93 -20.71 17.90
N GLN A 300 13.11 -20.76 16.59
CA GLN A 300 12.59 -19.74 15.68
C GLN A 300 11.07 -19.60 15.83
N LEU A 301 10.57 -18.36 15.90
CA LEU A 301 9.15 -18.03 16.14
C LEU A 301 8.58 -18.52 17.48
N SER A 302 9.43 -18.94 18.43
CA SER A 302 9.01 -19.15 19.81
C SER A 302 8.66 -17.83 20.51
N ALA A 303 7.87 -17.88 21.57
CA ALA A 303 7.57 -16.70 22.39
C ALA A 303 8.85 -16.03 22.93
N GLY A 304 9.87 -16.81 23.30
CA GLY A 304 11.18 -16.29 23.70
C GLY A 304 11.85 -15.50 22.58
N SER A 305 11.98 -16.08 21.37
CA SER A 305 12.58 -15.37 20.23
C SER A 305 11.85 -14.07 19.86
N LEU A 306 10.51 -14.12 19.82
CA LEU A 306 9.67 -12.99 19.45
C LEU A 306 9.66 -11.92 20.54
N HIS A 307 9.76 -12.30 21.81
CA HIS A 307 9.86 -11.37 22.94
C HIS A 307 11.13 -10.51 22.84
N GLU A 308 12.28 -11.12 22.60
CA GLU A 308 13.56 -10.40 22.49
C GLU A 308 13.58 -9.46 21.27
N ILE A 309 13.04 -9.92 20.13
CA ILE A 309 12.86 -9.07 18.94
C ILE A 309 11.92 -7.90 19.24
N ALA A 310 10.80 -8.12 19.93
CA ALA A 310 9.86 -7.07 20.30
C ALA A 310 10.52 -6.00 21.19
N LEU A 311 11.29 -6.42 22.21
CA LEU A 311 11.98 -5.48 23.11
C LEU A 311 13.03 -4.64 22.38
N ALA A 312 13.85 -5.26 21.51
CA ALA A 312 14.85 -4.54 20.73
C ALA A 312 14.21 -3.53 19.76
N LEU A 313 13.12 -3.93 19.08
CA LEU A 313 12.36 -3.03 18.22
C LEU A 313 11.75 -1.88 19.02
N ARG A 314 11.04 -2.18 20.12
CA ARG A 314 10.41 -1.16 20.97
C ARG A 314 11.43 -0.14 21.48
N ALA A 315 12.60 -0.58 21.93
CA ALA A 315 13.67 0.31 22.37
C ALA A 315 14.18 1.21 21.23
N ALA A 316 14.47 0.64 20.05
CA ALA A 316 14.92 1.40 18.89
C ALA A 316 13.85 2.39 18.39
N PHE A 317 12.57 2.00 18.41
CA PHE A 317 11.46 2.89 18.08
C PHE A 317 11.23 3.96 19.14
N THR A 318 11.46 3.69 20.42
CA THR A 318 11.38 4.70 21.48
C THR A 318 12.46 5.77 21.28
N GLU A 319 13.69 5.37 20.99
CA GLU A 319 14.78 6.29 20.66
C GLU A 319 14.46 7.10 19.39
N ARG A 320 13.94 6.45 18.34
CA ARG A 320 13.39 7.12 17.16
C ARG A 320 12.33 8.14 17.60
N LEU A 321 11.21 7.71 18.13
CA LEU A 321 10.05 8.55 18.42
C LEU A 321 10.29 9.66 19.45
N SER A 322 11.33 9.56 20.28
CA SER A 322 11.78 10.66 21.13
C SER A 322 12.31 11.87 20.34
N SER A 323 12.75 11.67 19.10
CA SER A 323 13.40 12.68 18.26
C SER A 323 12.95 12.69 16.78
N LEU A 324 12.13 11.73 16.33
CA LEU A 324 11.90 11.34 14.92
C LEU A 324 10.45 10.78 14.72
N ALA A 325 9.70 11.04 13.62
CA ALA A 325 8.56 10.21 13.13
C ALA A 325 8.38 10.07 11.57
N ASP A 326 7.51 9.16 11.03
CA ASP A 326 7.81 8.33 9.82
C ASP A 326 6.72 8.06 8.71
N SER A 327 6.74 6.99 7.82
CA SER A 327 5.86 6.72 6.60
C SER A 327 5.55 5.39 5.89
N PRO A 328 4.30 5.01 5.48
CA PRO A 328 3.93 3.90 4.55
C PRO A 328 4.01 4.19 3.05
N ASN A 329 3.81 3.11 2.26
CA ASN A 329 3.86 2.91 0.79
C ASN A 329 5.20 3.24 0.16
N THR A 330 5.83 2.23 -0.42
CA THR A 330 7.24 2.29 -0.78
C THR A 330 7.51 1.19 -1.78
N THR A 331 8.50 1.39 -2.62
CA THR A 331 9.05 0.39 -3.52
C THR A 331 10.47 0.07 -3.07
N GLN A 332 10.83 -1.21 -3.12
CA GLN A 332 12.18 -1.67 -2.81
C GLN A 332 12.75 -2.37 -4.04
N VAL A 333 14.01 -2.06 -4.36
CA VAL A 333 14.79 -2.71 -5.41
C VAL A 333 16.09 -3.20 -4.79
N CYS A 334 16.44 -4.46 -5.00
CA CYS A 334 17.77 -4.98 -4.68
C CYS A 334 18.42 -5.50 -5.95
N ALA A 335 19.72 -5.22 -6.12
CA ALA A 335 20.49 -5.64 -7.28
C ALA A 335 21.86 -6.17 -6.87
N VAL A 336 22.31 -7.20 -7.58
CA VAL A 336 23.69 -7.70 -7.54
C VAL A 336 24.16 -8.01 -8.95
N ASP A 337 25.44 -7.78 -9.24
CA ASP A 337 26.06 -8.09 -10.53
C ASP A 337 27.24 -9.07 -10.38
N ARG A 338 27.81 -9.46 -11.52
CA ARG A 338 28.97 -10.37 -11.62
C ARG A 338 30.23 -9.85 -10.94
N ASP A 339 30.35 -8.53 -10.82
CA ASP A 339 31.46 -7.85 -10.16
C ASP A 339 31.21 -7.75 -8.64
N ARG A 340 30.12 -8.36 -8.16
CA ARG A 340 29.68 -8.43 -6.77
C ARG A 340 29.35 -7.05 -6.17
N MET A 341 28.96 -6.08 -7.00
CA MET A 341 28.35 -4.85 -6.48
C MET A 341 26.99 -5.19 -5.86
N LEU A 342 26.75 -4.73 -4.64
CA LEU A 342 25.44 -4.78 -3.99
C LEU A 342 24.79 -3.40 -4.05
N VAL A 343 23.51 -3.37 -4.43
CA VAL A 343 22.68 -2.18 -4.36
C VAL A 343 21.37 -2.51 -3.67
N SER A 344 21.02 -1.69 -2.68
CA SER A 344 19.68 -1.63 -2.11
C SER A 344 19.14 -0.22 -2.30
N LEU A 345 17.96 -0.12 -2.91
CA LEU A 345 17.30 1.14 -3.23
C LEU A 345 15.86 1.11 -2.71
N THR A 346 15.52 2.08 -1.88
CA THR A 346 14.16 2.29 -1.38
C THR A 346 13.63 3.61 -1.93
N ALA A 347 12.48 3.59 -2.62
CA ALA A 347 11.87 4.76 -3.23
C ALA A 347 10.39 4.90 -2.84
N THR A 348 9.89 6.12 -2.68
CA THR A 348 8.50 6.35 -2.27
C THR A 348 7.94 7.70 -2.72
N LEU A 349 6.62 7.77 -2.93
CA LEU A 349 5.87 9.02 -3.02
C LEU A 349 5.31 9.49 -1.65
N GLY A 350 5.47 8.71 -0.60
CA GLY A 350 4.74 8.83 0.65
C GLY A 350 3.51 7.95 0.61
N GLY A 351 2.31 8.51 0.78
CA GLY A 351 1.06 7.76 0.65
C GLY A 351 0.91 7.09 -0.73
N GLY A 352 0.00 6.13 -0.85
CA GLY A 352 -0.26 5.46 -2.15
C GLY A 352 -0.68 6.47 -3.21
N PHE A 353 0.06 6.59 -4.33
CA PHE A 353 -0.05 7.65 -5.35
C PHE A 353 0.41 9.06 -4.88
N GLY A 354 1.21 9.15 -3.82
CA GLY A 354 1.74 10.42 -3.31
C GLY A 354 0.65 11.33 -2.80
N SER A 355 0.61 12.56 -3.31
CA SER A 355 -0.42 13.58 -3.08
C SER A 355 -1.71 13.35 -3.85
N GLY A 356 -1.70 12.43 -4.83
CA GLY A 356 -2.74 12.34 -5.85
C GLY A 356 -2.74 13.52 -6.82
N PHE A 357 -1.79 14.45 -6.71
CA PHE A 357 -1.66 15.60 -7.59
C PHE A 357 -0.67 15.28 -8.71
N MET A 358 -1.15 15.33 -9.95
CA MET A 358 -0.36 15.20 -11.16
C MET A 358 -0.34 16.55 -11.90
N PRO A 359 0.82 17.25 -11.94
CA PRO A 359 0.92 18.51 -12.66
C PRO A 359 0.68 18.33 -14.15
N LYS A 360 -0.13 19.21 -14.73
CA LYS A 360 -0.54 19.15 -16.13
C LYS A 360 0.65 19.07 -17.08
N GLY A 361 0.55 18.13 -18.01
CA GLY A 361 1.55 17.93 -19.07
C GLY A 361 2.83 17.23 -18.62
N THR A 362 2.96 16.83 -17.35
CA THR A 362 4.17 16.17 -16.83
C THR A 362 4.04 14.65 -16.75
N GLY A 363 2.85 14.13 -16.44
CA GLY A 363 2.65 12.71 -16.12
C GLY A 363 3.27 12.28 -14.78
N LEU A 364 3.75 13.23 -13.96
CA LEU A 364 4.40 12.95 -12.67
C LEU A 364 3.37 13.01 -11.54
N LEU A 365 3.26 11.95 -10.74
CA LEU A 365 2.67 12.07 -9.40
C LEU A 365 3.69 12.67 -8.44
N LEU A 366 3.28 13.64 -7.64
CA LEU A 366 4.14 14.30 -6.66
C LEU A 366 4.00 13.68 -5.28
N THR A 367 5.12 13.61 -4.56
CA THR A 367 5.15 13.18 -3.17
C THR A 367 4.21 14.02 -2.28
N ASN A 368 3.59 13.41 -1.28
CA ASN A 368 2.80 14.11 -0.26
C ASN A 368 3.59 14.36 1.02
N GLY A 369 4.87 14.69 0.93
CA GLY A 369 5.77 14.60 2.07
C GLY A 369 5.45 15.51 3.27
N LEU A 370 4.49 16.44 3.17
CA LEU A 370 4.08 17.23 4.33
C LEU A 370 3.29 16.42 5.37
N TYR A 371 2.68 15.30 5.02
CA TYR A 371 1.96 14.47 6.00
C TYR A 371 2.87 13.75 7.01
N TRP A 372 4.18 13.74 6.75
CA TRP A 372 5.19 13.19 7.66
C TRP A 372 5.47 14.07 8.85
N PHE A 373 5.27 15.38 8.70
CA PHE A 373 5.45 16.29 9.81
C PHE A 373 4.28 16.20 10.78
N ASP A 374 4.58 16.39 12.07
CA ASP A 374 3.55 16.63 13.07
C ASP A 374 2.90 18.00 12.73
N PRO A 375 1.58 18.06 12.53
CA PRO A 375 0.90 19.32 12.21
C PRO A 375 0.84 20.28 13.42
N ARG A 376 1.21 19.84 14.62
CA ARG A 376 1.28 20.69 15.82
C ARG A 376 2.63 21.41 15.90
N PRO A 377 2.68 22.69 16.25
CA PRO A 377 3.93 23.40 16.52
C PRO A 377 4.72 22.85 17.74
N GLY A 378 6.03 23.09 17.76
CA GLY A 378 6.89 22.89 18.95
C GLY A 378 7.27 21.43 19.26
N ARG A 379 6.98 20.48 18.37
CA ARG A 379 7.37 19.06 18.47
C ARG A 379 8.65 18.80 17.68
N PRO A 380 9.44 17.76 18.02
CA PRO A 380 10.67 17.43 17.31
C PRO A 380 10.48 17.29 15.79
N ASN A 381 9.38 16.68 15.37
CA ASN A 381 9.03 16.50 13.95
C ASN A 381 7.95 17.48 13.44
N SER A 382 7.75 18.64 14.08
CA SER A 382 6.86 19.68 13.55
C SER A 382 7.35 20.19 12.20
N ILE A 383 6.41 20.57 11.33
CA ILE A 383 6.72 21.21 10.05
C ILE A 383 7.43 22.55 10.27
N ALA A 384 8.43 22.85 9.43
CA ALA A 384 9.12 24.14 9.43
C ALA A 384 9.70 24.44 8.03
N PRO A 385 9.95 25.73 7.70
CA PRO A 385 10.56 26.15 6.44
C PRO A 385 11.81 25.34 6.07
N GLY A 386 11.83 24.73 4.88
CA GLY A 386 13.01 24.02 4.38
C GLY A 386 13.43 22.80 5.20
N LYS A 387 12.62 22.37 6.18
CA LYS A 387 12.97 21.27 7.08
C LYS A 387 13.00 19.95 6.30
N ARG A 388 14.08 19.20 6.48
CA ARG A 388 14.20 17.86 5.93
C ARG A 388 13.28 16.91 6.67
N VAL A 389 12.57 16.12 5.89
CA VAL A 389 11.64 15.15 6.46
C VAL A 389 12.39 13.97 7.05
N LEU A 390 11.69 13.27 7.92
CA LEU A 390 12.04 11.93 8.32
C LEU A 390 11.11 10.92 7.67
N TRP A 391 11.71 9.81 7.25
CA TRP A 391 11.01 8.76 6.53
C TRP A 391 11.62 7.38 6.81
N ALA A 392 10.97 6.33 6.30
CA ALA A 392 11.11 4.97 6.82
C ALA A 392 12.17 4.17 6.08
N GLY A 393 12.68 4.71 4.98
CA GLY A 393 13.58 3.99 4.10
C GLY A 393 14.78 3.48 4.86
N ALA A 394 14.98 2.16 4.83
CA ALA A 394 16.11 1.48 5.45
C ALA A 394 16.80 0.54 4.44
N PRO A 395 17.17 1.03 3.23
CA PRO A 395 17.90 0.21 2.28
C PRO A 395 19.19 -0.27 2.94
N SER A 396 19.45 -1.57 2.87
CA SER A 396 20.55 -2.18 3.60
C SER A 396 21.29 -3.20 2.73
N VAL A 397 22.61 -3.27 2.90
CA VAL A 397 23.46 -4.31 2.31
C VAL A 397 24.28 -4.96 3.42
N VAL A 398 24.63 -6.23 3.24
CA VAL A 398 25.30 -7.05 4.25
C VAL A 398 26.55 -7.65 3.64
N LEU A 399 27.65 -7.58 4.38
CA LEU A 399 28.91 -8.22 4.05
C LEU A 399 29.23 -9.29 5.09
N ARG A 400 29.81 -10.41 4.66
CA ARG A 400 30.32 -11.48 5.52
C ARG A 400 31.81 -11.68 5.22
N GLY A 401 32.67 -11.45 6.21
CA GLY A 401 34.13 -11.50 6.00
C GLY A 401 34.62 -10.52 4.92
N GLY A 402 33.96 -9.36 4.77
CA GLY A 402 34.27 -8.38 3.72
C GLY A 402 33.69 -8.70 2.34
N HIS A 403 33.10 -9.88 2.14
CA HIS A 403 32.47 -10.26 0.88
C HIS A 403 30.97 -9.95 0.86
N PRO A 404 30.41 -9.57 -0.30
CA PRO A 404 28.97 -9.45 -0.52
C PRO A 404 28.19 -10.67 -0.04
N PHE A 405 27.15 -10.45 0.77
CA PHE A 405 26.32 -11.52 1.34
C PHE A 405 24.84 -11.34 1.04
N LEU A 406 24.27 -10.15 1.27
CA LEU A 406 22.84 -9.89 1.07
C LEU A 406 22.59 -8.41 0.73
N ALA A 407 21.66 -8.13 -0.17
CA ALA A 407 21.05 -6.81 -0.32
C ALA A 407 19.56 -6.94 0.03
N LEU A 408 19.06 -6.05 0.88
CA LEU A 408 17.68 -6.12 1.34
C LEU A 408 17.11 -4.75 1.70
N GLY A 409 15.78 -4.69 1.63
CA GLY A 409 14.96 -3.66 2.23
C GLY A 409 13.52 -4.15 2.24
N ALA A 410 12.59 -3.29 2.60
CA ALA A 410 11.18 -3.64 2.58
C ALA A 410 10.34 -2.40 2.25
N PRO A 411 9.13 -2.58 1.72
CA PRO A 411 8.08 -1.57 1.79
C PRO A 411 7.27 -1.68 3.10
N GLY A 412 6.35 -0.77 3.34
CA GLY A 412 5.39 -0.88 4.47
C GLY A 412 5.60 0.12 5.61
N GLY A 413 6.34 1.18 5.35
CA GLY A 413 6.58 2.28 6.25
C GLY A 413 7.21 1.98 7.58
N ARG A 414 6.58 2.33 8.71
CA ARG A 414 7.19 2.04 10.02
C ARG A 414 7.52 0.56 10.19
N ARG A 415 6.82 -0.33 9.48
CA ARG A 415 7.11 -1.77 9.47
C ARG A 415 8.37 -2.15 8.67
N ILE A 416 8.94 -1.25 7.87
CA ILE A 416 10.18 -1.48 7.09
C ILE A 416 11.31 -1.91 8.03
N MET A 417 11.53 -1.15 9.10
CA MET A 417 12.63 -1.43 10.02
C MET A 417 12.43 -2.79 10.72
N SER A 418 11.20 -3.10 11.16
CA SER A 418 10.88 -4.40 11.74
C SER A 418 11.05 -5.55 10.74
N ALA A 419 10.67 -5.34 9.48
CA ALA A 419 10.85 -6.34 8.43
C ALA A 419 12.33 -6.57 8.12
N VAL A 420 13.13 -5.51 7.95
CA VAL A 420 14.57 -5.61 7.70
C VAL A 420 15.29 -6.33 8.84
N VAL A 421 15.02 -5.94 10.10
CA VAL A 421 15.61 -6.58 11.28
C VAL A 421 15.25 -8.06 11.34
N GLN A 422 13.97 -8.42 11.20
CA GLN A 422 13.55 -9.82 11.29
C GLN A 422 14.07 -10.67 10.12
N THR A 423 14.15 -10.13 8.90
CA THR A 423 14.78 -10.83 7.77
C THR A 423 16.25 -11.08 8.04
N LEU A 424 16.99 -10.11 8.59
CA LEU A 424 18.39 -10.30 8.99
C LEU A 424 18.53 -11.37 10.07
N VAL A 425 17.66 -11.35 11.09
CA VAL A 425 17.64 -12.38 12.14
C VAL A 425 17.36 -13.76 11.53
N ASN A 426 16.36 -13.89 10.67
CA ASN A 426 16.03 -15.16 10.01
C ASN A 426 17.20 -15.71 9.19
N VAL A 427 17.88 -14.86 8.42
CA VAL A 427 19.04 -15.28 7.60
C VAL A 427 20.29 -15.58 8.44
N ILE A 428 20.60 -14.75 9.44
CA ILE A 428 21.87 -14.80 10.16
C ILE A 428 21.81 -15.73 11.38
N ASP A 429 20.77 -15.60 12.20
CA ASP A 429 20.59 -16.41 13.41
C ASP A 429 20.04 -17.80 13.06
N TYR A 430 18.99 -17.85 12.24
CA TYR A 430 18.25 -19.07 11.95
C TYR A 430 18.63 -19.74 10.63
N ARG A 431 19.50 -19.11 9.83
CA ARG A 431 20.04 -19.66 8.58
C ARG A 431 18.98 -19.97 7.52
N ASP A 432 17.87 -19.25 7.54
CA ASP A 432 16.87 -19.32 6.47
C ASP A 432 17.48 -18.82 5.14
N GLY A 433 17.07 -19.45 4.03
CA GLY A 433 17.27 -18.88 2.69
C GLY A 433 16.46 -17.59 2.50
N PRO A 434 16.78 -16.77 1.48
CA PRO A 434 16.14 -15.46 1.30
C PRO A 434 14.63 -15.54 1.09
N GLN A 435 14.13 -16.57 0.40
CA GLN A 435 12.69 -16.75 0.22
C GLN A 435 11.99 -17.12 1.53
N GLU A 436 12.52 -18.06 2.30
CA GLU A 436 11.96 -18.45 3.61
C GLU A 436 11.99 -17.26 4.58
N ALA A 437 13.14 -16.59 4.70
CA ALA A 437 13.35 -15.49 5.63
C ALA A 437 12.34 -14.35 5.44
N THR A 438 11.95 -14.08 4.18
CA THR A 438 10.98 -13.03 3.83
C THR A 438 9.52 -13.49 3.92
N SER A 439 9.26 -14.79 3.79
CA SER A 439 7.93 -15.40 3.91
C SER A 439 7.51 -15.69 5.35
N ARG A 440 8.45 -15.71 6.31
CA ARG A 440 8.14 -15.94 7.73
C ARG A 440 7.13 -14.90 8.26
N PRO A 441 6.23 -15.32 9.18
CA PRO A 441 5.41 -14.38 9.93
C PRO A 441 6.26 -13.42 10.75
N ARG A 442 5.78 -12.18 10.89
CA ARG A 442 6.54 -11.08 11.50
C ARG A 442 5.76 -10.46 12.66
N ILE A 443 6.51 -9.79 13.53
CA ILE A 443 5.98 -8.90 14.56
C ILE A 443 6.37 -7.44 14.29
N HIS A 444 5.66 -6.51 14.89
CA HIS A 444 6.02 -5.09 14.89
C HIS A 444 5.65 -4.45 16.22
N ASP A 445 6.62 -3.75 16.82
CA ASP A 445 6.45 -3.07 18.09
C ASP A 445 7.12 -1.68 18.02
N GLU A 446 6.33 -0.65 18.26
CA GLU A 446 6.77 0.74 18.27
C GLU A 446 6.36 1.47 19.56
N GLY A 447 6.02 0.73 20.62
CA GLY A 447 5.66 1.27 21.93
C GLY A 447 4.16 1.37 22.24
N GLU A 448 3.29 1.04 21.28
CA GLU A 448 1.84 0.86 21.52
C GLU A 448 1.53 -0.62 21.82
N ARG A 449 0.81 -1.29 20.92
CA ARG A 449 0.56 -2.74 20.96
C ARG A 449 1.58 -3.51 20.12
N LEU A 450 1.92 -4.71 20.56
CA LEU A 450 2.70 -5.65 19.78
C LEU A 450 1.82 -6.23 18.66
N GLN A 451 2.03 -5.77 17.43
CA GLN A 451 1.37 -6.32 16.26
C GLN A 451 2.02 -7.66 15.91
N VAL A 452 1.24 -8.73 15.82
CA VAL A 452 1.71 -10.09 15.55
C VAL A 452 0.95 -10.67 14.36
N ASP A 453 1.67 -11.15 13.36
CA ASP A 453 1.08 -11.88 12.23
C ASP A 453 0.22 -13.06 12.71
N SER A 454 -0.99 -13.18 12.17
CA SER A 454 -1.96 -14.20 12.56
C SER A 454 -1.49 -15.63 12.31
N ARG A 455 -0.51 -15.84 11.43
CA ARG A 455 0.14 -17.14 11.18
C ARG A 455 1.01 -17.59 12.36
N VAL A 456 1.35 -16.70 13.29
CA VAL A 456 1.98 -17.10 14.57
C VAL A 456 0.95 -17.89 15.40
N PRO A 457 1.28 -19.12 15.86
CA PRO A 457 0.35 -19.96 16.58
C PRO A 457 -0.29 -19.26 17.79
N ILE A 458 -1.58 -19.55 18.03
CA ILE A 458 -2.33 -18.94 19.13
C ILE A 458 -1.67 -19.19 20.50
N ALA A 459 -1.05 -20.36 20.69
CA ALA A 459 -0.32 -20.71 21.90
C ALA A 459 0.88 -19.77 22.13
N VAL A 460 1.66 -19.50 21.08
CA VAL A 460 2.81 -18.58 21.12
C VAL A 460 2.34 -17.15 21.42
N ARG A 461 1.25 -16.70 20.80
CA ARG A 461 0.64 -15.38 21.11
C ARG A 461 0.19 -15.29 22.56
N GLY A 462 -0.40 -16.36 23.12
CA GLY A 462 -0.77 -16.43 24.53
C GLY A 462 0.42 -16.42 25.48
N GLU A 463 1.56 -16.99 25.09
CA GLU A 463 2.81 -16.90 25.84
C GLU A 463 3.42 -15.49 25.80
N LEU A 464 3.41 -14.83 24.64
CA LEU A 464 3.85 -13.43 24.54
C LEU A 464 3.01 -12.51 25.44
N ALA A 465 1.69 -12.73 25.53
CA ALA A 465 0.84 -12.00 26.46
C ALA A 465 1.21 -12.25 27.93
N ARG A 466 1.55 -13.50 28.29
CA ARG A 466 2.06 -13.85 29.64
C ARG A 466 3.42 -13.21 29.95
N LEU A 467 4.22 -12.92 28.94
CA LEU A 467 5.48 -12.17 29.06
C LEU A 467 5.27 -10.63 29.13
N GLY A 468 4.01 -10.16 29.16
CA GLY A 468 3.67 -8.75 29.39
C GLY A 468 3.36 -7.92 28.14
N HIS A 469 3.22 -8.54 26.97
CA HIS A 469 2.89 -7.83 25.73
C HIS A 469 1.37 -7.66 25.55
N ASP A 470 0.92 -6.46 25.18
CA ASP A 470 -0.44 -6.23 24.66
C ASP A 470 -0.48 -6.61 23.17
N ILE A 471 -1.12 -7.74 22.84
CA ILE A 471 -1.05 -8.36 21.51
C ILE A 471 -2.19 -7.87 20.62
N GLU A 472 -1.83 -7.41 19.43
CA GLU A 472 -2.75 -7.18 18.33
C GLU A 472 -2.46 -8.15 17.18
N ALA A 473 -3.33 -9.15 16.96
CA ALA A 473 -3.18 -10.06 15.83
C ALA A 473 -3.50 -9.34 14.51
N LYS A 474 -2.57 -9.40 13.56
CA LYS A 474 -2.72 -8.83 12.20
C LYS A 474 -2.81 -9.95 11.18
N ILE A 475 -3.87 -9.95 10.39
CA ILE A 475 -4.01 -10.84 9.25
C ILE A 475 -3.25 -10.22 8.08
N GLU A 476 -2.30 -10.97 7.50
CA GLU A 476 -1.60 -10.54 6.28
C GLU A 476 -2.52 -10.78 5.07
N ASP A 477 -3.38 -9.81 4.80
CA ASP A 477 -4.19 -9.78 3.59
C ASP A 477 -3.47 -8.99 2.48
N VAL A 478 -3.80 -9.29 1.22
CA VAL A 478 -3.19 -8.67 0.01
C VAL A 478 -3.41 -7.14 -0.07
N LEU A 479 -4.20 -6.58 0.85
CA LEU A 479 -4.43 -5.14 1.03
C LEU A 479 -4.28 -4.77 2.51
N PRO A 480 -3.85 -3.53 2.83
CA PRO A 480 -3.80 -3.04 4.22
C PRO A 480 -5.15 -3.27 4.94
N PRO A 481 -5.18 -3.32 6.29
CA PRO A 481 -6.20 -3.98 7.12
C PRO A 481 -7.65 -3.46 7.02
N GLU A 482 -7.93 -2.57 6.07
CA GLU A 482 -9.26 -2.40 5.52
C GLU A 482 -9.41 -3.38 4.34
N THR A 483 -9.77 -4.64 4.62
CA THR A 483 -10.11 -5.59 3.56
C THR A 483 -11.12 -4.95 2.60
N PRO A 484 -11.08 -5.19 1.27
CA PRO A 484 -12.12 -4.72 0.36
C PRO A 484 -13.51 -5.07 0.88
N TYR A 485 -13.63 -6.26 1.46
CA TYR A 485 -14.81 -6.70 2.19
C TYR A 485 -15.19 -5.75 3.33
N ALA A 486 -14.30 -5.46 4.29
CA ALA A 486 -14.58 -4.55 5.40
C ALA A 486 -14.88 -3.11 4.92
N ARG A 487 -14.22 -2.65 3.85
CA ARG A 487 -14.44 -1.33 3.28
C ARG A 487 -15.76 -1.24 2.51
N PHE A 488 -16.11 -2.23 1.67
CA PHE A 488 -17.39 -2.25 0.94
C PHE A 488 -18.57 -2.48 1.89
N ARG A 489 -18.42 -3.38 2.86
CA ARG A 489 -19.38 -3.59 3.93
C ARG A 489 -19.54 -2.32 4.76
N GLY A 490 -18.43 -1.65 5.10
CA GLY A 490 -18.43 -0.35 5.78
C GLY A 490 -19.14 0.75 4.97
N LEU A 491 -18.83 0.86 3.67
CA LEU A 491 -19.47 1.80 2.76
C LEU A 491 -20.98 1.57 2.71
N PHE A 492 -21.42 0.31 2.52
CA PHE A 492 -22.84 -0.04 2.58
C PHE A 492 -23.45 0.42 3.89
N LEU A 493 -22.88 0.05 5.04
CA LEU A 493 -23.38 0.36 6.38
C LEU A 493 -23.35 1.86 6.71
N SER A 494 -22.47 2.64 6.08
CA SER A 494 -22.39 4.10 6.27
C SER A 494 -23.21 4.92 5.28
N ALA A 495 -23.61 4.33 4.14
CA ALA A 495 -24.31 5.05 3.07
C ALA A 495 -25.68 5.53 3.52
N ARG A 496 -26.09 6.71 3.06
CA ARG A 496 -27.42 7.28 3.26
C ARG A 496 -28.18 7.31 1.94
N PRO A 497 -29.52 7.18 1.94
CA PRO A 497 -30.31 7.16 0.71
C PRO A 497 -30.15 8.44 -0.13
N ASN A 498 -29.97 9.59 0.52
CA ASN A 498 -29.72 10.87 -0.15
C ASN A 498 -28.38 10.91 -0.91
N ASP A 499 -27.35 10.22 -0.41
CA ASP A 499 -26.04 10.15 -1.06
C ASP A 499 -26.12 9.34 -2.38
N LEU A 500 -27.14 8.49 -2.50
CA LEU A 500 -27.40 7.61 -3.64
C LEU A 500 -28.60 8.04 -4.49
N HIS A 501 -29.23 9.18 -4.16
CA HIS A 501 -30.45 9.67 -4.81
C HIS A 501 -31.63 8.68 -4.82
N ILE A 502 -31.79 7.90 -3.74
CA ILE A 502 -32.86 6.91 -3.58
C ILE A 502 -34.00 7.53 -2.78
N ALA A 503 -35.21 7.52 -3.35
CA ALA A 503 -36.43 8.03 -2.72
C ALA A 503 -37.43 6.89 -2.45
N PRO A 504 -38.31 7.02 -1.43
CA PRO A 504 -39.33 6.03 -1.14
C PRO A 504 -40.24 5.78 -2.35
N THR A 505 -40.62 4.52 -2.58
CA THR A 505 -41.57 4.15 -3.64
C THR A 505 -42.83 3.54 -3.03
N THR A 506 -43.88 3.38 -3.83
CA THR A 506 -45.15 2.79 -3.37
C THR A 506 -44.98 1.38 -2.78
N ASP A 507 -44.03 0.61 -3.32
CA ASP A 507 -43.74 -0.77 -2.92
C ASP A 507 -42.61 -0.90 -1.90
N LEU A 508 -41.78 0.14 -1.73
CA LEU A 508 -40.71 0.23 -0.75
C LEU A 508 -40.80 1.58 0.00
N PRO A 509 -41.87 1.80 0.79
CA PRO A 509 -42.08 3.07 1.49
C PRO A 509 -41.12 3.27 2.66
N ARG A 510 -40.54 2.19 3.23
CA ARG A 510 -39.66 2.27 4.41
C ARG A 510 -38.25 1.77 4.12
N VAL A 511 -38.08 0.70 3.34
CA VAL A 511 -36.77 0.08 3.03
C VAL A 511 -36.16 0.68 1.77
N TRP A 512 -34.86 1.00 1.79
CA TRP A 512 -34.13 1.44 0.59
C TRP A 512 -32.96 0.53 0.21
N ALA A 513 -32.51 -0.33 1.13
CA ALA A 513 -31.49 -1.33 0.86
C ALA A 513 -31.55 -2.50 1.84
N GLY A 514 -30.96 -3.62 1.45
CA GLY A 514 -30.86 -4.84 2.25
C GLY A 514 -29.55 -5.56 2.01
N MET A 515 -29.02 -6.19 3.05
CA MET A 515 -27.83 -7.04 2.99
C MET A 515 -28.12 -8.39 3.65
N MET A 516 -27.72 -9.47 3.00
CA MET A 516 -27.76 -10.83 3.52
C MET A 516 -26.33 -11.35 3.61
N GLU A 517 -25.91 -11.81 4.79
CA GLU A 517 -24.57 -12.32 5.03
C GLU A 517 -24.62 -13.78 5.48
N LEU A 518 -23.88 -14.64 4.80
CA LEU A 518 -23.78 -16.07 5.09
C LEU A 518 -22.46 -16.33 5.80
N GLY A 519 -22.53 -16.77 7.05
CA GLY A 519 -21.36 -17.16 7.83
C GLY A 519 -20.84 -18.51 7.36
N MET A 520 -19.62 -18.54 6.83
CA MET A 520 -18.97 -19.75 6.33
C MET A 520 -17.75 -20.12 7.19
N PRO A 521 -17.29 -21.38 7.15
CA PRO A 521 -16.02 -21.76 7.77
C PRO A 521 -14.85 -20.90 7.27
N GLY A 522 -14.42 -19.95 8.11
CA GLY A 522 -13.32 -19.03 7.88
C GLY A 522 -13.56 -17.96 6.82
N GLY A 523 -14.81 -17.53 6.64
CA GLY A 523 -15.16 -16.33 5.89
C GLY A 523 -16.65 -16.00 5.93
N VAL A 524 -17.03 -14.91 5.27
CA VAL A 524 -18.42 -14.47 5.14
C VAL A 524 -18.70 -14.11 3.69
N ALA A 525 -19.85 -14.52 3.17
CA ALA A 525 -20.37 -14.08 1.88
C ALA A 525 -21.46 -13.05 2.11
N SER A 526 -21.27 -11.82 1.62
CA SER A 526 -22.23 -10.72 1.80
C SER A 526 -22.82 -10.32 0.46
N MET A 527 -24.15 -10.43 0.35
CA MET A 527 -24.94 -9.96 -0.77
C MET A 527 -25.62 -8.65 -0.38
N VAL A 528 -25.44 -7.61 -1.19
CA VAL A 528 -26.08 -6.30 -1.02
C VAL A 528 -27.10 -6.10 -2.15
N ALA A 529 -28.24 -5.51 -1.81
CA ALA A 529 -29.32 -5.14 -2.72
C ALA A 529 -29.81 -3.73 -2.40
N ILE A 530 -30.03 -2.90 -3.43
CA ILE A 530 -30.43 -1.50 -3.32
C ILE A 530 -31.71 -1.26 -4.13
N ALA A 531 -32.59 -0.35 -3.67
CA ALA A 531 -33.90 -0.11 -4.27
C ALA A 531 -33.87 0.35 -5.74
N ASP A 532 -32.75 0.88 -6.22
CA ASP A 532 -32.53 1.18 -7.63
C ASP A 532 -32.34 -0.09 -8.50
N GLY A 533 -32.33 -1.28 -7.89
CA GLY A 533 -32.12 -2.56 -8.56
C GLY A 533 -30.67 -3.00 -8.63
N ALA A 534 -29.74 -2.28 -8.01
CA ALA A 534 -28.35 -2.71 -7.90
C ALA A 534 -28.21 -3.87 -6.91
N ALA A 535 -27.35 -4.83 -7.27
CA ALA A 535 -26.91 -5.89 -6.40
C ALA A 535 -25.41 -6.13 -6.55
N SER A 536 -24.78 -6.62 -5.48
CA SER A 536 -23.38 -7.02 -5.47
C SER A 536 -23.15 -8.15 -4.46
N LEU A 537 -22.17 -9.00 -4.75
CA LEU A 537 -21.74 -10.09 -3.87
C LEU A 537 -20.26 -9.96 -3.56
N TYR A 538 -19.90 -10.10 -2.28
CA TYR A 538 -18.53 -10.00 -1.78
C TYR A 538 -18.21 -11.19 -0.88
N LEU A 539 -16.95 -11.64 -0.91
CA LEU A 539 -16.43 -12.64 0.03
C LEU A 539 -15.36 -12.01 0.91
N SER A 540 -15.40 -12.32 2.21
CA SER A 540 -14.38 -11.85 3.17
C SER A 540 -12.99 -12.45 2.92
N THR A 541 -12.91 -13.52 2.12
CA THR A 541 -11.68 -14.20 1.71
C THR A 541 -11.18 -13.73 0.33
N GLY A 542 -11.80 -12.70 -0.25
CA GLY A 542 -11.49 -12.21 -1.59
C GLY A 542 -12.38 -12.81 -2.69
N GLY A 543 -12.59 -12.04 -3.76
CA GLY A 543 -13.55 -12.32 -4.84
C GLY A 543 -14.84 -11.49 -4.70
N ALA A 544 -15.28 -10.88 -5.81
CA ALA A 544 -16.53 -10.11 -5.87
C ALA A 544 -17.16 -10.19 -7.27
N VAL A 545 -18.49 -10.20 -7.32
CA VAL A 545 -19.26 -9.88 -8.53
C VAL A 545 -19.92 -8.53 -8.27
N ILE A 546 -19.46 -7.50 -9.00
CA ILE A 546 -19.97 -6.14 -8.88
C ILE A 546 -20.86 -5.86 -10.09
N GLY A 547 -22.12 -5.52 -9.81
CA GLY A 547 -23.04 -4.97 -10.80
C GLY A 547 -23.90 -6.00 -11.52
N GLY A 548 -25.20 -5.98 -11.20
CA GLY A 548 -26.25 -6.59 -12.00
C GLY A 548 -27.37 -5.62 -12.41
N HIS A 549 -27.26 -4.33 -12.07
CA HIS A 549 -28.31 -3.33 -12.34
C HIS A 549 -28.67 -3.24 -13.83
N ALA A 550 -27.74 -3.51 -14.74
CA ALA A 550 -28.01 -3.51 -16.19
C ALA A 550 -28.93 -4.67 -16.65
N HIS A 551 -29.16 -5.69 -15.82
CA HIS A 551 -29.94 -6.89 -16.17
C HIS A 551 -31.32 -6.89 -15.50
N GLU A 552 -32.37 -7.03 -16.31
CA GLU A 552 -33.77 -7.03 -15.85
C GLU A 552 -34.07 -8.11 -14.81
N ASN A 553 -33.53 -9.32 -14.99
CA ASN A 553 -33.77 -10.43 -14.07
C ASN A 553 -33.16 -10.16 -12.69
N VAL A 554 -31.97 -9.55 -12.63
CA VAL A 554 -31.34 -9.16 -11.37
C VAL A 554 -32.15 -8.04 -10.70
N ARG A 555 -32.56 -7.00 -11.46
CA ARG A 555 -33.42 -5.94 -10.91
C ARG A 555 -34.73 -6.48 -10.34
N ALA A 556 -35.35 -7.43 -11.05
CA ALA A 556 -36.58 -8.08 -10.60
C ALA A 556 -36.36 -8.92 -9.33
N ALA A 557 -35.27 -9.66 -9.23
CA ALA A 557 -34.91 -10.42 -8.03
C ALA A 557 -34.62 -9.51 -6.83
N VAL A 558 -33.86 -8.43 -7.05
CA VAL A 558 -33.57 -7.40 -6.03
C VAL A 558 -34.86 -6.80 -5.49
N ARG A 559 -35.78 -6.40 -6.37
CA ARG A 559 -37.07 -5.83 -5.97
C ARG A 559 -37.88 -6.81 -5.12
N ARG A 560 -37.96 -8.09 -5.51
CA ARG A 560 -38.66 -9.12 -4.71
C ARG A 560 -38.02 -9.32 -3.34
N PHE A 561 -36.69 -9.35 -3.26
CA PHE A 561 -35.98 -9.46 -1.99
C PHE A 561 -36.27 -8.28 -1.06
N LEU A 562 -36.17 -7.04 -1.55
CA LEU A 562 -36.44 -5.86 -0.74
C LEU A 562 -37.90 -5.74 -0.31
N VAL A 563 -38.86 -6.09 -1.17
CA VAL A 563 -40.29 -6.14 -0.80
C VAL A 563 -40.55 -7.20 0.27
N THR A 564 -39.80 -8.30 0.25
CA THR A 564 -39.88 -9.33 1.29
C THR A 564 -39.37 -8.79 2.62
N LEU A 565 -38.25 -8.05 2.63
CA LEU A 565 -37.76 -7.38 3.84
C LEU A 565 -38.75 -6.33 4.37
N GLU A 566 -39.32 -5.50 3.49
CA GLU A 566 -40.33 -4.47 3.81
C GLU A 566 -41.57 -5.07 4.49
N ARG A 567 -41.98 -6.29 4.11
CA ARG A 567 -43.14 -6.99 4.70
C ARG A 567 -42.83 -7.73 6.00
N SER A 568 -41.56 -7.88 6.35
CA SER A 568 -41.11 -8.66 7.50
C SER A 568 -40.36 -7.81 8.53
N LEU A 569 -40.46 -6.48 8.46
CA LEU A 569 -39.73 -5.56 9.35
C LEU A 569 -39.96 -5.84 10.83
N GLU A 570 -41.12 -6.38 11.20
CA GLU A 570 -41.47 -6.74 12.58
C GLU A 570 -40.69 -7.95 13.13
N VAL A 571 -39.91 -8.63 12.28
CA VAL A 571 -38.96 -9.68 12.67
C VAL A 571 -37.59 -9.09 13.05
N PHE A 572 -37.30 -7.85 12.66
CA PHE A 572 -36.00 -7.22 12.82
C PHE A 572 -35.98 -6.26 14.01
N ALA A 573 -34.82 -6.15 14.66
CA ALA A 573 -34.59 -5.22 15.74
C ALA A 573 -33.76 -4.02 15.26
N VAL A 574 -34.00 -2.84 15.83
CA VAL A 574 -33.14 -1.67 15.60
C VAL A 574 -31.72 -1.99 16.06
N ALA A 575 -30.74 -1.73 15.21
CA ALA A 575 -29.34 -2.03 15.46
C ALA A 575 -28.46 -0.85 15.06
N THR A 576 -27.45 -0.58 15.89
CA THR A 576 -26.41 0.43 15.62
C THR A 576 -25.04 -0.22 15.35
N THR A 577 -24.96 -1.55 15.50
CA THR A 577 -23.76 -2.35 15.28
C THR A 577 -24.10 -3.60 14.48
N PHE A 578 -23.32 -3.89 13.44
CA PHE A 578 -23.55 -5.00 12.52
C PHE A 578 -22.32 -5.89 12.50
N ALA A 579 -22.24 -6.88 13.39
CA ALA A 579 -21.18 -7.87 13.38
C ALA A 579 -21.43 -8.89 12.25
N PRO A 580 -20.38 -9.37 11.55
CA PRO A 580 -20.54 -10.46 10.59
C PRO A 580 -20.97 -11.76 11.31
N PRO A 581 -21.81 -12.61 10.67
CA PRO A 581 -22.29 -13.84 11.28
C PRO A 581 -21.19 -14.89 11.39
N THR A 582 -21.25 -15.71 12.44
CA THR A 582 -20.38 -16.89 12.59
C THR A 582 -20.78 -18.02 11.64
N ALA A 583 -19.88 -18.97 11.38
CA ALA A 583 -20.16 -20.12 10.51
C ALA A 583 -21.47 -20.84 10.85
N GLY A 584 -22.30 -21.11 9.85
CA GLY A 584 -23.60 -21.77 9.99
C GLY A 584 -24.76 -20.85 10.41
N LYS A 585 -24.53 -19.54 10.46
CA LYS A 585 -25.57 -18.53 10.67
C LYS A 585 -25.68 -17.59 9.49
N VAL A 586 -26.88 -17.02 9.33
CA VAL A 586 -27.16 -15.98 8.35
C VAL A 586 -27.64 -14.74 9.08
N SER A 587 -27.02 -13.61 8.80
CA SER A 587 -27.49 -12.31 9.26
C SER A 587 -28.11 -11.53 8.12
N PHE A 588 -29.10 -10.70 8.47
CA PHE A 588 -29.77 -9.79 7.57
C PHE A 588 -29.67 -8.39 8.15
N THR A 589 -29.30 -7.43 7.31
CA THR A 589 -29.33 -6.00 7.63
C THR A 589 -30.31 -5.31 6.71
N VAL A 590 -31.25 -4.55 7.27
CA VAL A 590 -32.21 -3.74 6.53
C VAL A 590 -31.88 -2.28 6.74
N ARG A 591 -31.70 -1.53 5.65
CA ARG A 591 -31.53 -0.08 5.67
C ARG A 591 -32.86 0.56 5.35
N SER A 592 -33.43 1.27 6.32
CA SER A 592 -34.69 2.00 6.15
C SER A 592 -34.44 3.51 6.17
N TYR A 593 -35.44 4.30 5.81
CA TYR A 593 -35.37 5.76 5.89
C TYR A 593 -35.36 6.31 7.33
N GLU A 594 -35.78 5.49 8.30
CA GLU A 594 -35.93 5.91 9.71
C GLU A 594 -34.84 5.32 10.62
N ALA A 595 -34.55 4.03 10.47
CA ALA A 595 -33.57 3.31 11.30
C ALA A 595 -32.98 2.09 10.59
N ASP A 596 -31.78 1.68 11.02
CA ASP A 596 -31.16 0.46 10.54
C ASP A 596 -31.57 -0.72 11.41
N LEU A 597 -31.91 -1.84 10.78
CA LEU A 597 -32.44 -3.02 11.46
C LEU A 597 -31.59 -4.25 11.17
N ALA A 598 -31.52 -5.19 12.11
CA ALA A 598 -30.81 -6.45 11.95
C ALA A 598 -31.60 -7.65 12.50
N ALA A 599 -31.36 -8.81 11.93
CA ALA A 599 -31.79 -10.10 12.45
C ALA A 599 -30.79 -11.19 12.07
N GLU A 600 -30.71 -12.26 12.86
CA GLU A 600 -29.81 -13.40 12.62
C GLU A 600 -30.54 -14.71 12.93
N ALA A 601 -30.27 -15.76 12.15
CA ALA A 601 -30.80 -17.11 12.41
C ALA A 601 -29.83 -18.20 11.92
N PRO A 602 -29.91 -19.43 12.46
CA PRO A 602 -29.17 -20.58 11.93
C PRO A 602 -29.56 -20.86 10.47
N GLU A 603 -28.58 -21.11 9.62
CA GLU A 603 -28.81 -21.39 8.19
C GLU A 603 -29.69 -22.63 7.99
N SER A 604 -29.52 -23.65 8.83
CA SER A 604 -30.33 -24.88 8.82
C SER A 604 -31.83 -24.61 8.98
N ASP A 605 -32.18 -23.65 9.84
CA ASP A 605 -33.57 -23.35 10.19
C ASP A 605 -34.22 -22.51 9.09
N LEU A 606 -33.43 -21.63 8.47
CA LEU A 606 -33.85 -20.85 7.31
C LEU A 606 -34.11 -21.76 6.10
N ALA A 607 -33.19 -22.68 5.82
CA ALA A 607 -33.29 -23.64 4.73
C ALA A 607 -34.45 -24.64 4.91
N ALA A 608 -34.80 -24.98 6.16
CA ALA A 608 -35.95 -25.82 6.48
C ALA A 608 -37.32 -25.13 6.22
N GLY A 609 -37.33 -23.82 5.99
CA GLY A 609 -38.53 -23.06 5.58
C GLY A 609 -39.50 -22.71 6.71
N GLY A 610 -39.25 -23.18 7.95
CA GLY A 610 -40.12 -22.95 9.11
C GLY A 610 -39.82 -21.65 9.88
N HIS A 611 -38.76 -20.92 9.53
CA HIS A 611 -38.34 -19.72 10.23
C HIS A 611 -38.96 -18.45 9.61
N ARG A 612 -39.25 -17.43 10.42
CA ARG A 612 -39.87 -16.17 9.95
C ARG A 612 -39.02 -15.41 8.92
N LEU A 613 -37.70 -15.65 8.90
CA LEU A 613 -36.75 -15.09 7.93
C LEU A 613 -36.53 -15.99 6.70
N SER A 614 -37.15 -17.17 6.62
CA SER A 614 -36.93 -18.11 5.51
C SER A 614 -37.28 -17.50 4.15
N ALA A 615 -38.32 -16.65 4.07
CA ALA A 615 -38.68 -15.96 2.84
C ALA A 615 -37.59 -14.96 2.39
N ALA A 616 -37.00 -14.21 3.33
CA ALA A 616 -35.90 -13.29 3.05
C ALA A 616 -34.63 -14.05 2.62
N PHE A 617 -34.35 -15.18 3.26
CA PHE A 617 -33.24 -16.07 2.90
C PHE A 617 -33.36 -16.58 1.46
N LEU A 618 -34.53 -17.13 1.08
CA LEU A 618 -34.78 -17.60 -0.28
C LEU A 618 -34.72 -16.45 -1.29
N GLY A 619 -35.29 -15.28 -0.97
CA GLY A 619 -35.21 -14.10 -1.82
C GLY A 619 -33.77 -13.61 -2.06
N GLY A 620 -32.89 -13.71 -1.06
CA GLY A 620 -31.47 -13.43 -1.22
C GLY A 620 -30.77 -14.46 -2.11
N HIS A 621 -31.09 -15.75 -1.96
CA HIS A 621 -30.59 -16.80 -2.85
C HIS A 621 -31.06 -16.67 -4.31
N ASP A 622 -32.26 -16.13 -4.54
CA ASP A 622 -32.72 -15.79 -5.90
C ASP A 622 -31.84 -14.70 -6.53
N VAL A 623 -31.51 -13.64 -5.78
CA VAL A 623 -30.59 -12.59 -6.25
C VAL A 623 -29.22 -13.16 -6.55
N LEU A 624 -28.69 -14.02 -5.67
CA LEU A 624 -27.42 -14.72 -5.90
C LEU A 624 -27.46 -15.61 -7.15
N THR A 625 -28.58 -16.28 -7.39
CA THR A 625 -28.79 -17.13 -8.57
C THR A 625 -28.77 -16.31 -9.84
N GLU A 626 -29.49 -15.19 -9.89
CA GLU A 626 -29.50 -14.31 -11.06
C GLU A 626 -28.13 -13.66 -11.33
N LEU A 627 -27.42 -13.23 -10.27
CA LEU A 627 -26.03 -12.75 -10.38
C LEU A 627 -25.11 -13.83 -10.97
N ARG A 628 -25.29 -15.10 -10.56
CA ARG A 628 -24.54 -16.24 -11.11
C ARG A 628 -24.88 -16.51 -12.58
N LEU A 629 -26.16 -16.48 -12.95
CA LEU A 629 -26.61 -16.74 -14.33
C LEU A 629 -26.14 -15.65 -15.30
N VAL A 630 -26.09 -14.40 -14.85
CA VAL A 630 -25.45 -13.30 -15.58
C VAL A 630 -23.95 -13.57 -15.74
N ALA A 631 -23.25 -13.97 -14.69
CA ALA A 631 -21.82 -14.28 -14.74
C ALA A 631 -21.49 -15.49 -15.65
N GLN A 632 -22.42 -16.44 -15.81
CA GLN A 632 -22.27 -17.62 -16.65
C GLN A 632 -22.71 -17.41 -18.11
N GLY A 633 -23.24 -16.24 -18.47
CA GLY A 633 -23.71 -15.93 -19.83
C GLY A 633 -25.00 -16.66 -20.23
N THR A 634 -25.71 -17.27 -19.28
CA THR A 634 -26.92 -18.08 -19.53
C THR A 634 -28.22 -17.30 -19.39
N SER A 635 -28.18 -16.04 -18.94
CA SER A 635 -29.36 -15.16 -18.95
C SER A 635 -29.70 -14.78 -20.39
N LYS A 636 -30.87 -15.21 -20.87
CA LYS A 636 -31.39 -14.75 -22.17
C LYS A 636 -31.45 -13.23 -22.16
N ARG A 637 -30.88 -12.59 -23.19
CA ARG A 637 -31.17 -11.19 -23.51
C ARG A 637 -32.64 -11.16 -23.96
N SER A 638 -33.52 -10.65 -23.10
CA SER A 638 -34.83 -10.13 -23.52
C SER A 638 -34.70 -8.64 -23.78
#